data_AF-A0A101Y3K0-F1
#
_entry.id   AF-A0A101Y3K0-F1
#
_cell.length_a   1.000
_cell.length_b   1.000
_cell.length_c   1.000
_cell.angle_alpha   90.00
_cell.angle_beta   90.00
_cell.angle_gamma   90.00
#
_symmetry.space_group_name_H-M   'P 1'
#
loop_
_entity.id
_entity.type
_entity.pdbx_description
1 polymer ?
#
loop_
_entity_poly.entity_id
_entity_poly.type
_entity_poly.pdbx_seq_one_letter_code
_entity_poly.pdbx_strand_id
1 'polypeptide(L)'
;MIKQLRSWWKDTEIPNLIGRKKVDFSIFRDGTHIPVEFHPDFLEANQGQQPNLGEGRKAKLIYKDRNYDATLIKIDQVSASREALQLRYNGNQVLKDFLIEMFTHSYSYIMEERENQKTDDAKRPQVVVPEDQAEYIDFYATGVPFEYRLEFITYQPKPSVWWVNQGTTIQAEKEEGILWAPLLNTQGRKLYHWETMKEVKQGDIILHYSNKAIRYVSQVRDAAVEAPKPGSMANTSWQEEGRLVRTIYTELNPPIALQHFNQQIMQLNITQGPLHSGGGVNQGYLFRFSRQGLNVLQALTTEVNWPEFTILDQDETASSMESLHEVIPILPPSDPNILTYLHQIQSHIRRQGFFFPEHLIENFYLSLKAKPFVILAGISGTGKTRLVKLFAEALGATRDNGQFSLIPVRPDWSDPADLLGYKDLSGRFQPGPITKVLVDARQPENRHKPYFICLDEMNLARVEHYISDMLSVLETQEWREGAIQTQDLISPTLLDTPDDQETYGGLGIPENVFLIGTVNMDETTHPFSKKVLDRANTLEFNYINLQQYPQETGQEAGDPAVFMKLNHLFVRSDYLQLVDAYDTHKELVVRTTERLVKINTLLEDIHAHVGFRVRDAICFYMIYNDRYGLMDEEEAFDWQLLQKILPRIQGSYSSVRRVLLNLMKVAIGSGAGIAVNVQDLTEDASPLYTRWAAGQNPPGVKHPQSARKLAYMLRRLEEDGFTSFWLS
;
A
#
# COMPACT_ATOMS: atom_id res chain seq x y z
N MET A 1 24.59 -1.10 8.71
CA MET A 1 23.67 -2.26 8.92
C MET A 1 23.03 -2.13 10.31
N ILE A 2 21.73 -1.82 10.41
CA ILE A 2 21.09 -1.50 11.69
C ILE A 2 20.53 -2.77 12.34
N LYS A 3 20.92 -3.05 13.57
CA LYS A 3 20.38 -4.15 14.38
C LYS A 3 19.36 -3.57 15.35
N GLN A 4 18.05 -3.81 15.17
CA GLN A 4 16.99 -3.30 16.06
C GLN A 4 16.18 -4.44 16.66
N LEU A 5 15.99 -4.43 17.99
CA LEU A 5 15.19 -5.41 18.71
C LEU A 5 14.57 -4.80 19.97
N ARG A 6 13.22 -4.74 19.99
CA ARG A 6 12.43 -4.11 21.07
C ARG A 6 12.87 -2.66 21.30
N SER A 7 13.36 -2.35 22.50
CA SER A 7 13.86 -1.02 22.90
C SER A 7 15.37 -0.86 22.72
N TRP A 8 16.05 -1.79 22.06
CA TRP A 8 17.48 -1.70 21.77
C TRP A 8 17.74 -1.63 20.27
N TRP A 9 18.71 -0.83 19.85
CA TRP A 9 19.24 -0.85 18.49
C TRP A 9 20.73 -0.56 18.48
N LYS A 10 21.44 -1.00 17.45
CA LYS A 10 22.86 -0.68 17.22
C LYS A 10 23.04 -0.31 15.77
N ASP A 11 23.69 0.83 15.58
CA ASP A 11 24.26 1.23 14.30
C ASP A 11 25.71 0.75 14.24
N THR A 12 26.03 -0.10 13.27
CA THR A 12 27.38 -0.66 13.08
C THR A 12 28.38 0.36 12.56
N GLU A 13 27.94 1.51 12.06
CA GLU A 13 28.80 2.55 11.52
C GLU A 13 29.34 3.49 12.61
N ILE A 14 28.71 3.49 13.79
CA ILE A 14 29.16 4.27 14.94
C ILE A 14 30.26 3.49 15.69
N PRO A 15 31.51 3.97 15.70
CA PRO A 15 32.61 3.24 16.31
C PRO A 15 32.41 3.09 17.83
N ASN A 16 32.74 1.92 18.35
CA ASN A 16 32.64 1.56 19.78
C ASN A 16 31.22 1.58 20.38
N LEU A 17 30.17 1.72 19.56
CA LEU A 17 28.79 1.61 20.05
C LEU A 17 28.46 0.15 20.36
N ILE A 18 28.12 -0.12 21.62
CA ILE A 18 27.64 -1.43 22.09
C ILE A 18 26.16 -1.58 21.77
N GLY A 19 25.39 -0.51 21.98
CA GLY A 19 23.97 -0.43 21.65
C GLY A 19 23.33 0.83 22.24
N ARG A 20 22.22 1.22 21.64
CA ARG A 20 21.36 2.32 22.04
C ARG A 20 20.07 1.77 22.62
N LYS A 21 19.60 2.34 23.72
CA LYS A 21 18.42 1.92 24.49
C LYS A 21 17.39 3.04 24.53
N LYS A 22 16.14 2.71 24.26
CA LYS A 22 14.99 3.60 24.39
C LYS A 22 14.60 3.70 25.84
N VAL A 23 14.48 4.95 26.31
CA VAL A 23 14.10 5.25 27.69
C VAL A 23 12.70 4.70 27.93
N ASP A 24 12.61 3.83 28.92
CA ASP A 24 11.37 3.20 29.36
C ASP A 24 11.32 3.23 30.90
N PHE A 25 10.18 2.83 31.47
CA PHE A 25 10.02 2.86 32.92
C PHE A 25 11.07 2.04 33.69
N SER A 26 11.65 0.98 33.09
CA SER A 26 12.61 0.13 33.78
C SER A 26 13.90 0.88 34.11
N ILE A 27 14.29 1.83 33.26
CA ILE A 27 15.43 2.74 33.45
C ILE A 27 15.31 3.55 34.74
N PHE A 28 14.10 3.95 35.12
CA PHE A 28 13.89 4.75 36.34
C PHE A 28 13.76 3.89 37.61
N ARG A 29 13.55 2.57 37.50
CA ARG A 29 13.29 1.69 38.65
C ARG A 29 14.44 0.76 38.99
N ASP A 30 14.79 -0.16 38.09
CA ASP A 30 15.66 -1.30 38.40
C ASP A 30 16.91 -1.35 37.53
N GLY A 31 16.87 -0.77 36.33
CA GLY A 31 17.90 -0.84 35.31
C GLY A 31 17.36 -1.31 33.96
N THR A 32 18.20 -1.91 33.12
CA THR A 32 17.82 -2.36 31.77
C THR A 32 18.13 -3.83 31.54
N HIS A 33 17.22 -4.51 30.83
CA HIS A 33 17.44 -5.87 30.33
C HIS A 33 18.09 -5.81 28.94
N ILE A 34 19.14 -6.59 28.75
CA ILE A 34 19.92 -6.66 27.52
C ILE A 34 19.44 -7.90 26.72
N PRO A 35 18.86 -7.72 25.52
CA PRO A 35 18.43 -8.83 24.67
C PRO A 35 19.60 -9.72 24.26
N VAL A 36 19.33 -11.00 24.02
CA VAL A 36 20.33 -12.04 23.69
C VAL A 36 21.19 -11.64 22.50
N GLU A 37 20.58 -10.96 21.54
CA GLU A 37 21.21 -10.47 20.34
C GLU A 37 22.35 -9.52 20.66
N PHE A 38 22.25 -8.69 21.72
CA PHE A 38 23.29 -7.74 22.14
C PHE A 38 24.33 -8.35 23.09
N HIS A 39 24.18 -9.62 23.50
CA HIS A 39 25.15 -10.28 24.40
C HIS A 39 26.56 -10.35 23.80
N PRO A 40 26.76 -10.68 22.50
CA PRO A 40 28.08 -10.65 21.89
C PRO A 40 28.73 -9.27 21.93
N ASP A 41 27.96 -8.18 21.75
CA ASP A 41 28.47 -6.81 21.77
C ASP A 41 28.99 -6.42 23.17
N PHE A 42 28.23 -6.80 24.21
CA PHE A 42 28.68 -6.62 25.60
C PHE A 42 29.85 -7.54 25.97
N LEU A 43 29.91 -8.76 25.40
CA LEU A 43 31.02 -9.69 25.60
C LEU A 43 32.31 -9.16 24.97
N GLU A 44 32.23 -8.61 23.77
CA GLU A 44 33.33 -7.95 23.06
C GLU A 44 33.82 -6.73 23.84
N ALA A 45 32.91 -5.86 24.27
CA ALA A 45 33.24 -4.71 25.11
C ALA A 45 33.93 -5.09 26.42
N ASN A 46 33.59 -6.28 26.96
CA ASN A 46 34.18 -6.82 28.18
C ASN A 46 35.42 -7.72 27.93
N GLN A 47 36.00 -7.69 26.72
CA GLN A 47 37.17 -8.50 26.35
C GLN A 47 36.98 -10.00 26.59
N GLY A 48 35.79 -10.53 26.30
CA GLY A 48 35.45 -11.93 26.48
C GLY A 48 35.07 -12.31 27.92
N GLN A 49 35.01 -11.36 28.85
CA GLN A 49 34.58 -11.61 30.23
C GLN A 49 33.07 -11.44 30.38
N GLN A 50 32.42 -12.39 31.06
CA GLN A 50 30.99 -12.33 31.37
C GLN A 50 30.71 -12.89 32.77
N PRO A 51 29.64 -12.42 33.45
CA PRO A 51 29.21 -13.00 34.72
C PRO A 51 28.68 -14.44 34.53
N ASN A 52 28.93 -15.31 35.52
CA ASN A 52 28.31 -16.63 35.58
C ASN A 52 26.81 -16.51 35.90
N LEU A 53 26.04 -17.56 35.63
CA LEU A 53 24.60 -17.60 35.92
C LEU A 53 24.34 -17.37 37.42
N GLY A 54 23.57 -16.34 37.76
CA GLY A 54 23.25 -15.94 39.13
C GLY A 54 24.30 -15.05 39.81
N GLU A 55 25.48 -14.85 39.20
CA GLU A 55 26.53 -13.97 39.73
C GLU A 55 26.42 -12.55 39.15
N GLY A 56 26.63 -11.54 40.01
CA GLY A 56 26.71 -10.13 39.61
C GLY A 56 28.15 -9.63 39.55
N ARG A 57 28.53 -8.98 38.45
CA ARG A 57 29.79 -8.26 38.30
C ARG A 57 29.54 -6.77 38.46
N LYS A 58 30.37 -6.08 39.25
CA LYS A 58 30.32 -4.62 39.35
C LYS A 58 30.70 -4.01 38.00
N ALA A 59 29.88 -3.09 37.53
CA ALA A 59 30.11 -2.33 36.31
C ALA A 59 30.08 -0.83 36.61
N LYS A 60 30.83 -0.02 35.88
CA LYS A 60 30.77 1.44 35.98
C LYS A 60 30.14 2.04 34.74
N LEU A 61 29.26 3.01 34.96
CA LEU A 61 28.63 3.82 33.92
C LEU A 61 29.21 5.23 33.98
N ILE A 62 29.79 5.70 32.88
CA ILE A 62 30.54 6.96 32.82
C ILE A 62 29.77 7.93 31.92
N TYR A 63 29.30 9.05 32.46
CA TYR A 63 28.69 10.12 31.66
C TYR A 63 29.48 11.42 31.87
N LYS A 64 30.10 11.93 30.81
CA LYS A 64 31.07 13.05 30.86
C LYS A 64 32.16 12.76 31.91
N ASP A 65 32.19 13.52 33.02
CA ASP A 65 33.17 13.37 34.11
C ASP A 65 32.59 12.65 35.36
N ARG A 66 31.36 12.11 35.27
CA ARG A 66 30.68 11.46 36.40
C ARG A 66 30.68 9.94 36.23
N ASN A 67 31.01 9.24 37.32
CA ASN A 67 31.02 7.78 37.39
C ASN A 67 29.88 7.29 38.29
N TYR A 68 29.12 6.31 37.80
CA TYR A 68 28.00 5.71 38.50
C TYR A 68 28.20 4.20 38.62
N ASP A 69 28.01 3.66 39.82
CA ASP A 69 28.08 2.22 40.05
C ASP A 69 26.82 1.51 39.56
N ALA A 70 27.01 0.39 38.86
CA ALA A 70 25.99 -0.54 38.40
C ALA A 70 26.47 -2.00 38.60
N THR A 71 25.59 -2.96 38.39
CA THR A 71 25.91 -4.39 38.45
C THR A 71 25.35 -5.08 37.21
N LEU A 72 26.21 -5.76 36.45
CA LEU A 72 25.83 -6.62 35.34
C LEU A 72 25.61 -8.05 35.87
N ILE A 73 24.40 -8.57 35.74
CA ILE A 73 23.99 -9.88 36.26
C ILE A 73 23.45 -10.73 35.12
N LYS A 74 23.82 -12.02 35.09
CA LYS A 74 23.21 -13.01 34.20
C LYS A 74 22.16 -13.79 34.97
N ILE A 75 20.90 -13.73 34.54
CA ILE A 75 19.76 -14.40 35.20
C ILE A 75 19.10 -15.42 34.26
N ASP A 76 18.54 -16.47 34.85
CA ASP A 76 17.70 -17.45 34.15
C ASP A 76 16.23 -17.00 34.19
N GLN A 77 15.62 -16.75 33.04
CA GLN A 77 14.19 -16.45 32.96
C GLN A 77 13.38 -17.74 32.85
N VAL A 78 12.93 -18.23 34.01
CA VAL A 78 12.12 -19.45 34.16
C VAL A 78 10.85 -19.47 33.28
N SER A 79 10.29 -18.30 32.93
CA SER A 79 9.10 -18.16 32.08
C SER A 79 9.37 -18.23 30.57
N ALA A 80 10.62 -18.07 30.12
CA ALA A 80 10.97 -17.98 28.70
C ALA A 80 12.02 -19.00 28.24
N SER A 81 12.53 -19.84 29.15
CA SER A 81 13.62 -20.81 28.89
C SER A 81 14.83 -20.18 28.20
N ARG A 82 15.21 -18.96 28.61
CA ARG A 82 16.32 -18.18 28.02
C ARG A 82 17.13 -17.47 29.11
N GLU A 83 18.44 -17.40 28.90
CA GLU A 83 19.36 -16.61 29.74
C GLU A 83 19.25 -15.12 29.36
N ALA A 84 19.15 -14.23 30.36
CA ALA A 84 19.10 -12.78 30.14
C ALA A 84 20.23 -12.06 30.90
N LEU A 85 20.92 -11.15 30.23
CA LEU A 85 21.83 -10.20 30.87
C LEU A 85 21.03 -8.98 31.32
N GLN A 86 21.27 -8.51 32.54
CA GLN A 86 20.62 -7.34 33.09
C GLN A 86 21.63 -6.41 33.73
N LEU A 87 21.59 -5.14 33.34
CA LEU A 87 22.35 -4.07 33.96
C LEU A 87 21.47 -3.41 35.03
N ARG A 88 21.77 -3.65 36.30
CA ARG A 88 21.01 -3.14 37.45
C ARG A 88 21.77 -2.02 38.16
N TYR A 89 21.06 -0.96 38.52
CA TYR A 89 21.58 0.13 39.36
C TYR A 89 20.52 0.58 40.38
N ASN A 90 19.67 -0.35 40.80
CA ASN A 90 18.58 -0.13 41.75
C ASN A 90 19.03 0.51 43.08
N GLY A 91 20.26 0.23 43.55
CA GLY A 91 20.84 0.80 44.76
C GLY A 91 21.51 2.18 44.59
N ASN A 92 21.60 2.72 43.37
CA ASN A 92 22.24 4.00 43.09
C ASN A 92 21.19 5.10 42.87
N GLN A 93 20.69 5.68 43.97
CA GLN A 93 19.67 6.72 43.93
C GLN A 93 20.14 7.97 43.17
N VAL A 94 21.44 8.30 43.26
CA VAL A 94 22.04 9.45 42.58
C VAL A 94 21.95 9.31 41.06
N LEU A 95 22.20 8.11 40.52
CA LEU A 95 22.03 7.85 39.09
C LEU A 95 20.55 7.94 38.68
N LYS A 96 19.63 7.42 39.50
CA LYS A 96 18.19 7.47 39.20
C LYS A 96 17.67 8.90 39.14
N ASP A 97 17.97 9.70 40.16
CA ASP A 97 17.53 11.09 40.22
C ASP A 97 18.12 11.88 39.04
N PHE A 98 19.37 11.59 38.67
CA PHE A 98 20.01 12.18 37.49
C PHE A 98 19.36 11.75 36.17
N LEU A 99 18.97 10.49 36.01
CA LEU A 99 18.24 10.02 34.83
C LEU A 99 16.85 10.65 34.74
N ILE A 100 16.16 10.83 35.87
CA ILE A 100 14.86 11.52 35.94
C ILE A 100 15.00 12.98 35.51
N GLU A 101 16.04 13.67 35.99
CA GLU A 101 16.32 15.07 35.62
C GLU A 101 16.64 15.20 34.13
N MET A 102 17.51 14.33 33.60
CA MET A 102 17.92 14.37 32.19
C MET A 102 16.79 13.98 31.22
N PHE A 103 15.93 13.04 31.60
CA PHE A 103 14.83 12.51 30.78
C PHE A 103 13.46 12.93 31.33
N THR A 104 13.34 14.20 31.73
CA THR A 104 12.13 14.74 32.37
C THR A 104 10.90 14.55 31.50
N HIS A 105 11.05 14.65 30.16
CA HIS A 105 9.92 14.54 29.22
C HIS A 105 9.39 13.10 29.12
N SER A 106 10.27 12.12 28.90
CA SER A 106 9.86 10.70 28.92
C SER A 106 9.31 10.32 30.29
N TYR A 107 9.91 10.82 31.38
CA TYR A 107 9.47 10.56 32.73
C TYR A 107 8.07 11.12 33.01
N SER A 108 7.79 12.38 32.69
CA SER A 108 6.48 12.99 32.91
C SER A 108 5.38 12.29 32.12
N TYR A 109 5.64 11.99 30.85
CA TYR A 109 4.69 11.26 30.00
C TYR A 109 4.38 9.86 30.56
N ILE A 110 5.43 9.11 30.94
CA ILE A 110 5.27 7.76 31.51
C ILE A 110 4.49 7.82 32.82
N MET A 111 4.72 8.82 33.66
CA MET A 111 4.02 8.95 34.94
C MET A 111 2.55 9.36 34.77
N GLU A 112 2.26 10.30 33.87
CA GLU A 112 0.88 10.76 33.57
C GLU A 112 0.03 9.62 32.99
N GLU A 113 0.55 8.90 31.99
CA GLU A 113 -0.13 7.74 31.40
C GLU A 113 -0.37 6.62 32.42
N ARG A 114 0.56 6.43 33.38
CA ARG A 114 0.38 5.45 34.46
C ARG A 114 -0.61 5.90 35.53
N GLU A 115 -0.74 7.19 35.76
CA GLU A 115 -1.73 7.75 36.70
C GLU A 115 -3.15 7.66 36.12
N ASN A 116 -3.29 7.84 34.80
CA ASN A 116 -4.56 7.68 34.07
C ASN A 116 -5.06 6.22 34.05
N GLN A 117 -4.17 5.23 34.19
CA GLN A 117 -4.51 3.81 34.24
C GLN A 117 -4.82 3.35 35.68
N LYS A 118 -6.12 3.34 36.04
CA LYS A 118 -6.63 2.86 37.35
C LYS A 118 -6.56 1.33 37.51
N THR A 119 -5.36 0.75 37.49
CA THR A 119 -5.12 -0.70 37.71
C THR A 119 -3.93 -0.95 38.62
N ASP A 120 -3.89 -2.13 39.27
CA ASP A 120 -2.81 -2.58 40.16
C ASP A 120 -1.43 -2.60 39.47
N ASP A 121 -0.39 -2.13 40.15
CA ASP A 121 0.97 -1.92 39.60
C ASP A 121 1.62 -3.18 39.01
N ALA A 122 1.18 -4.37 39.42
CA ALA A 122 1.69 -5.66 38.93
C ALA A 122 1.06 -6.12 37.59
N LYS A 123 -0.04 -5.51 37.16
CA LYS A 123 -0.78 -5.88 35.92
C LYS A 123 -0.87 -4.73 34.91
N ARG A 124 -0.15 -3.62 35.13
CA ARG A 124 -0.17 -2.46 34.22
C ARG A 124 0.57 -2.77 32.92
N PRO A 125 -0.02 -2.49 31.75
CA PRO A 125 0.68 -2.62 30.47
C PRO A 125 1.90 -1.68 30.44
N GLN A 126 2.93 -2.07 29.68
CA GLN A 126 4.13 -1.26 29.55
C GLN A 126 3.81 0.03 28.77
N VAL A 127 3.96 1.19 29.43
CA VAL A 127 3.81 2.48 28.76
C VAL A 127 4.99 2.71 27.82
N VAL A 128 4.68 2.90 26.53
CA VAL A 128 5.66 3.16 25.47
C VAL A 128 5.55 4.63 25.08
N VAL A 129 6.66 5.37 25.19
CA VAL A 129 6.73 6.76 24.72
C VAL A 129 6.68 6.77 23.17
N PRO A 130 5.81 7.59 22.55
CA PRO A 130 5.78 7.80 21.09
C PRO A 130 7.17 8.10 20.50
N GLU A 131 7.45 7.66 19.28
CA GLU A 131 8.80 7.81 18.67
C GLU A 131 9.21 9.28 18.48
N ASP A 132 8.27 10.17 18.20
CA ASP A 132 8.51 11.60 18.04
C ASP A 132 8.84 12.33 19.37
N GLN A 133 8.70 11.64 20.49
CA GLN A 133 8.96 12.11 21.85
C GLN A 133 9.95 11.23 22.61
N ALA A 134 10.49 10.19 21.95
CA ALA A 134 11.33 9.20 22.57
C ALA A 134 12.72 9.74 22.87
N GLU A 135 13.23 9.42 24.05
CA GLU A 135 14.59 9.71 24.46
C GLU A 135 15.41 8.43 24.52
N TYR A 136 16.73 8.58 24.38
CA TYR A 136 17.62 7.44 24.16
C TYR A 136 18.92 7.53 24.98
N ILE A 137 19.47 6.37 25.32
CA ILE A 137 20.75 6.20 26.00
C ILE A 137 21.68 5.36 25.12
N ASP A 138 22.81 5.92 24.72
CA ASP A 138 23.88 5.22 24.03
C ASP A 138 24.87 4.60 25.02
N PHE A 139 25.25 3.35 24.77
CA PHE A 139 26.29 2.64 25.51
C PHE A 139 27.51 2.43 24.61
N TYR A 140 28.65 3.00 25.00
CA TYR A 140 29.93 2.86 24.31
C TYR A 140 30.91 2.01 25.10
N ALA A 141 31.72 1.23 24.37
CA ALA A 141 32.85 0.50 24.92
C ALA A 141 34.00 1.46 25.24
N THR A 142 34.61 1.31 26.42
CA THR A 142 35.76 2.12 26.86
C THR A 142 37.10 1.39 26.65
N GLY A 143 37.04 0.11 26.24
CA GLY A 143 38.19 -0.79 26.20
C GLY A 143 38.57 -1.39 27.56
N VAL A 144 37.90 -1.01 28.65
CA VAL A 144 38.07 -1.60 29.99
C VAL A 144 36.87 -2.51 30.30
N PRO A 145 37.08 -3.77 30.70
CA PRO A 145 35.97 -4.67 31.03
C PRO A 145 35.05 -4.11 32.12
N PHE A 146 33.73 -4.20 31.89
CA PHE A 146 32.69 -3.71 32.79
C PHE A 146 32.68 -2.19 33.01
N GLU A 147 33.29 -1.40 32.13
CA GLU A 147 33.13 0.06 32.11
C GLU A 147 32.45 0.50 30.81
N TYR A 148 31.34 1.24 30.93
CA TYR A 148 30.53 1.70 29.79
C TYR A 148 30.40 3.22 29.81
N ARG A 149 30.74 3.86 28.69
CA ARG A 149 30.51 5.30 28.53
C ARG A 149 29.10 5.53 28.00
N LEU A 150 28.36 6.42 28.65
CA LEU A 150 27.00 6.79 28.31
C LEU A 150 26.98 8.11 27.54
N GLU A 151 26.11 8.20 26.53
CA GLU A 151 25.65 9.46 25.96
C GLU A 151 24.13 9.48 25.97
N PHE A 152 23.53 10.65 26.17
CA PHE A 152 22.09 10.82 26.29
C PHE A 152 21.58 11.66 25.14
N ILE A 153 20.53 11.17 24.50
CA ILE A 153 19.79 11.87 23.46
C ILE A 153 18.47 12.27 24.08
N THR A 154 18.38 13.54 24.47
CA THR A 154 17.21 14.13 25.14
C THR A 154 16.27 14.76 24.13
N TYR A 155 15.01 14.92 24.53
CA TYR A 155 13.99 15.55 23.69
C TYR A 155 14.37 17.01 23.38
N GLN A 156 14.51 17.34 22.10
CA GLN A 156 14.61 18.72 21.64
C GLN A 156 13.24 19.18 21.15
N PRO A 157 12.66 20.26 21.71
CA PRO A 157 11.37 20.77 21.27
C PRO A 157 11.47 21.27 19.83
N LYS A 158 11.01 20.45 18.89
CA LYS A 158 10.90 20.84 17.48
C LYS A 158 9.76 21.88 17.36
N PRO A 159 9.94 22.97 16.60
CA PRO A 159 8.94 24.03 16.49
C PRO A 159 7.64 23.51 15.87
N SER A 160 6.50 24.00 16.35
CA SER A 160 5.20 23.67 15.78
C SER A 160 4.95 24.49 14.52
N VAL A 161 4.15 23.95 13.60
CA VAL A 161 3.78 24.63 12.36
C VAL A 161 2.32 25.02 12.42
N TRP A 162 2.02 26.26 12.04
CA TRP A 162 0.68 26.84 12.05
C TRP A 162 0.32 27.37 10.67
N TRP A 163 -0.99 27.47 10.42
CA TRP A 163 -1.54 28.03 9.20
C TRP A 163 -2.52 29.15 9.53
N VAL A 164 -2.33 30.33 8.95
CA VAL A 164 -3.23 31.48 9.14
C VAL A 164 -3.86 31.92 7.83
N ASN A 165 -5.19 32.11 7.84
CA ASN A 165 -5.94 32.66 6.71
C ASN A 165 -6.10 34.17 6.88
N GLN A 166 -5.44 34.95 6.03
CA GLN A 166 -5.45 36.40 6.10
C GLN A 166 -6.02 36.99 4.80
N GLY A 167 -7.20 37.58 4.91
CA GLY A 167 -7.89 38.25 3.80
C GLY A 167 -7.39 39.69 3.60
N THR A 168 -8.23 40.66 3.97
CA THR A 168 -7.99 42.09 3.76
C THR A 168 -6.99 42.73 4.74
N THR A 169 -6.62 42.04 5.82
CA THR A 169 -5.77 42.56 6.89
C THR A 169 -4.29 42.22 6.74
N ILE A 170 -3.91 41.40 5.75
CA ILE A 170 -2.55 40.88 5.61
C ILE A 170 -1.47 41.97 5.46
N GLN A 171 -1.78 43.08 4.79
CA GLN A 171 -0.81 44.14 4.54
C GLN A 171 -0.49 44.94 5.81
N ALA A 172 -1.52 45.25 6.60
CA ALA A 172 -1.38 45.91 7.90
C ALA A 172 -0.67 45.01 8.93
N GLU A 173 -1.03 43.72 8.97
CA GLU A 173 -0.41 42.72 9.86
C GLU A 173 1.06 42.46 9.53
N LYS A 174 1.42 42.46 8.24
CA LYS A 174 2.81 42.36 7.77
C LYS A 174 3.63 43.58 8.17
N GLU A 175 3.11 44.79 7.99
CA GLU A 175 3.82 46.04 8.32
C GLU A 175 4.12 46.16 9.82
N GLU A 176 3.21 45.68 10.67
CA GLU A 176 3.39 45.71 12.14
C GLU A 176 4.06 44.43 12.70
N GLY A 177 4.15 43.36 11.92
CA GLY A 177 4.72 42.07 12.33
C GLY A 177 3.90 41.37 13.41
N ILE A 178 2.57 41.37 13.25
CA ILE A 178 1.65 40.85 14.26
C ILE A 178 0.57 39.94 13.66
N LEU A 179 0.08 39.01 14.47
CA LEU A 179 -1.18 38.30 14.26
C LEU A 179 -2.12 38.66 15.40
N TRP A 180 -3.38 38.99 15.10
CA TRP A 180 -4.36 39.32 16.12
C TRP A 180 -5.71 38.65 15.89
N ALA A 181 -6.34 38.14 16.95
CA ALA A 181 -7.69 37.59 16.90
C ALA A 181 -8.50 37.90 18.17
N PRO A 182 -9.83 38.10 18.08
CA PRO A 182 -10.66 38.45 19.23
C PRO A 182 -10.85 37.28 20.18
N LEU A 183 -11.14 37.57 21.46
CA LEU A 183 -11.39 36.54 22.48
C LEU A 183 -12.76 35.85 22.31
N LEU A 184 -13.76 36.60 21.83
CA LEU A 184 -15.14 36.16 21.68
C LEU A 184 -15.70 36.64 20.35
N ASN A 185 -16.70 35.92 19.82
CA ASN A 185 -17.44 36.37 18.65
C ASN A 185 -18.47 37.44 19.07
N THR A 186 -19.14 38.04 18.09
CA THR A 186 -20.21 39.03 18.32
C THR A 186 -21.40 38.51 19.14
N GLN A 187 -21.50 37.19 19.36
CA GLN A 187 -22.53 36.53 20.17
C GLN A 187 -22.00 36.03 21.54
N GLY A 188 -20.78 36.40 21.94
CA GLY A 188 -20.19 36.03 23.23
C GLY A 188 -19.72 34.57 23.34
N ARG A 189 -19.52 33.86 22.22
CA ARG A 189 -19.00 32.49 22.18
C ARG A 189 -17.52 32.46 21.82
N LYS A 190 -16.78 31.53 22.43
CA LYS A 190 -15.38 31.21 22.09
C LYS A 190 -15.35 30.31 20.84
N LEU A 191 -14.48 30.60 19.88
CA LEU A 191 -14.26 29.76 18.70
C LEU A 191 -12.92 29.03 18.81
N TYR A 192 -12.89 27.77 18.40
CA TYR A 192 -11.71 26.91 18.45
C TYR A 192 -10.47 27.56 17.78
N HIS A 193 -10.62 28.16 16.60
CA HIS A 193 -9.53 28.81 15.85
C HIS A 193 -8.96 30.08 16.47
N TRP A 194 -9.58 30.61 17.54
CA TRP A 194 -9.05 31.73 18.33
C TRP A 194 -8.47 31.27 19.67
N GLU A 195 -8.91 30.13 20.17
CA GLU A 195 -8.30 29.49 21.34
C GLU A 195 -6.94 28.87 21.01
N THR A 196 -6.76 28.36 19.79
CA THR A 196 -5.48 27.82 19.30
C THR A 196 -4.32 28.83 19.35
N MET A 197 -4.60 30.14 19.32
CA MET A 197 -3.55 31.17 19.49
C MET A 197 -2.83 31.05 20.84
N LYS A 198 -3.47 30.53 21.89
CA LYS A 198 -2.82 30.31 23.21
C LYS A 198 -1.68 29.31 23.16
N GLU A 199 -1.70 28.43 22.17
CA GLU A 199 -0.77 27.32 22.05
C GLU A 199 0.49 27.71 21.27
N VAL A 200 0.47 28.88 20.61
CA VAL A 200 1.57 29.40 19.80
C VAL A 200 2.72 29.83 20.71
N LYS A 201 3.90 29.24 20.49
CA LYS A 201 5.11 29.47 21.27
C LYS A 201 6.17 30.22 20.47
N GLN A 202 7.10 30.85 21.19
CA GLN A 202 8.29 31.44 20.59
C GLN A 202 9.07 30.37 19.80
N GLY A 203 9.46 30.68 18.56
CA GLY A 203 10.17 29.78 17.66
C GLY A 203 9.28 28.98 16.71
N ASP A 204 7.96 28.97 16.91
CA ASP A 204 7.01 28.31 16.01
C ASP A 204 7.00 28.98 14.61
N ILE A 205 6.59 28.20 13.61
CA ILE A 205 6.53 28.61 12.21
C ILE A 205 5.07 28.84 11.81
N ILE A 206 4.76 29.93 11.12
CA ILE A 206 3.41 30.25 10.65
C ILE A 206 3.40 30.46 9.14
N LEU A 207 2.54 29.72 8.44
CA LEU A 207 2.26 29.86 7.01
C LEU A 207 1.09 30.82 6.79
N HIS A 208 1.30 31.84 5.95
CA HIS A 208 0.32 32.89 5.69
C HIS A 208 -0.38 32.69 4.35
N TYR A 209 -1.64 32.29 4.40
CA TYR A 209 -2.49 32.07 3.24
C TYR A 209 -3.37 33.28 2.93
N SER A 210 -3.29 33.78 1.70
CA SER A 210 -4.08 34.90 1.21
C SER A 210 -4.25 34.85 -0.31
N ASN A 211 -5.41 35.29 -0.81
CA ASN A 211 -5.68 35.38 -2.26
C ASN A 211 -5.36 34.08 -3.02
N LYS A 212 -5.79 32.93 -2.48
CA LYS A 212 -5.60 31.59 -3.04
C LYS A 212 -4.16 31.06 -3.08
N ALA A 213 -3.22 31.68 -2.36
CA ALA A 213 -1.83 31.24 -2.28
C ALA A 213 -1.23 31.41 -0.87
N ILE A 214 -0.21 30.62 -0.54
CA ILE A 214 0.69 30.90 0.57
C ILE A 214 1.71 31.93 0.06
N ARG A 215 1.81 33.07 0.75
CA ARG A 215 2.63 34.21 0.30
C ARG A 215 3.76 34.54 1.25
N TYR A 216 3.59 34.24 2.53
CA TYR A 216 4.56 34.52 3.56
C TYR A 216 4.72 33.33 4.48
N VAL A 217 5.89 33.25 5.09
CA VAL A 217 6.16 32.40 6.25
C VAL A 217 6.74 33.29 7.33
N SER A 218 6.31 33.12 8.58
CA SER A 218 6.87 33.87 9.70
C SER A 218 7.34 32.97 10.82
N GLN A 219 8.29 33.48 11.59
CA GLN A 219 8.72 32.87 12.85
C GLN A 219 8.15 33.67 14.02
N VAL A 220 7.61 32.97 15.02
CA VAL A 220 7.05 33.59 16.21
C VAL A 220 8.17 34.13 17.10
N ARG A 221 8.14 35.43 17.36
CA ARG A 221 9.11 36.11 18.23
C ARG A 221 8.64 36.11 19.69
N ASP A 222 7.38 36.45 19.92
CA ASP A 222 6.77 36.53 21.24
C ASP A 222 5.47 35.71 21.25
N ALA A 223 5.29 34.87 22.28
CA ALA A 223 4.09 34.06 22.45
C ALA A 223 2.82 34.92 22.60
N ALA A 224 1.64 34.29 22.45
CA ALA A 224 0.37 35.01 22.49
C ALA A 224 0.12 35.70 23.83
N VAL A 225 -0.13 37.01 23.78
CA VAL A 225 -0.54 37.82 24.94
C VAL A 225 -1.92 38.43 24.72
N GLU A 226 -2.68 38.61 25.78
CA GLU A 226 -3.96 39.33 25.71
C GLU A 226 -3.67 40.82 25.55
N ALA A 227 -4.20 41.41 24.48
CA ALA A 227 -3.91 42.78 24.07
C ALA A 227 -5.11 43.39 23.36
N PRO A 228 -5.30 44.72 23.48
CA PRO A 228 -6.36 45.42 22.77
C PRO A 228 -6.14 45.32 21.26
N LYS A 229 -7.22 45.55 20.53
CA LYS A 229 -7.22 45.57 19.07
C LYS A 229 -6.21 46.60 18.53
N PRO A 230 -5.32 46.21 17.60
CA PRO A 230 -4.38 47.13 16.99
C PRO A 230 -5.10 48.24 16.22
N GLY A 231 -4.56 49.47 16.25
CA GLY A 231 -5.13 50.61 15.52
C GLY A 231 -5.20 50.37 14.01
N SER A 232 -4.29 49.55 13.47
CA SER A 232 -4.25 49.10 12.08
C SER A 232 -5.47 48.25 11.68
N MET A 233 -6.20 47.68 12.64
CA MET A 233 -7.42 46.90 12.43
C MET A 233 -8.71 47.64 12.84
N ALA A 234 -8.65 48.93 13.19
CA ALA A 234 -9.77 49.68 13.74
C ALA A 234 -11.08 49.58 12.90
N ASN A 235 -10.96 49.42 11.59
CA ASN A 235 -12.09 49.32 10.65
C ASN A 235 -12.73 47.92 10.54
N THR A 236 -12.25 46.90 11.26
CA THR A 236 -12.88 45.56 11.25
C THR A 236 -14.02 45.46 12.25
N SER A 237 -15.01 44.59 12.01
CA SER A 237 -16.15 44.36 12.92
C SER A 237 -15.82 43.54 14.18
N TRP A 238 -14.54 43.39 14.50
CA TRP A 238 -14.04 42.61 15.63
C TRP A 238 -14.02 43.41 16.93
N GLN A 239 -14.20 42.70 18.06
CA GLN A 239 -14.22 43.27 19.41
C GLN A 239 -12.88 43.93 19.80
N GLU A 240 -12.88 44.77 20.83
CA GLU A 240 -11.69 45.50 21.29
C GLU A 240 -10.68 44.62 22.04
N GLU A 241 -11.12 43.51 22.63
CA GLU A 241 -10.25 42.59 23.40
C GLU A 241 -9.89 41.33 22.59
N GLY A 242 -8.60 41.04 22.48
CA GLY A 242 -8.09 39.91 21.70
C GLY A 242 -6.74 39.39 22.18
N ARG A 243 -6.15 38.52 21.37
CA ARG A 243 -4.79 38.01 21.54
C ARG A 243 -3.91 38.52 20.43
N LEU A 244 -2.68 38.88 20.78
CA LEU A 244 -1.66 39.34 19.87
C LEU A 244 -0.45 38.41 19.94
N VAL A 245 0.02 37.96 18.78
CA VAL A 245 1.28 37.24 18.59
C VAL A 245 2.19 38.11 17.75
N ARG A 246 3.47 38.24 18.13
CA ARG A 246 4.44 38.99 17.32
C ARG A 246 5.27 38.03 16.49
N THR A 247 5.37 38.28 15.20
CA THR A 247 6.06 37.40 14.25
C THR A 247 6.96 38.19 13.31
N ILE A 248 7.98 37.52 12.77
CA ILE A 248 8.91 38.08 11.78
C ILE A 248 8.54 37.49 10.43
N TYR A 249 8.00 38.32 9.54
CA TYR A 249 7.51 37.90 8.21
C TYR A 249 8.66 37.77 7.20
N THR A 250 8.62 36.69 6.43
CA THR A 250 9.46 36.46 5.25
C THR A 250 8.57 36.20 4.03
N GLU A 251 8.88 36.83 2.92
CA GLU A 251 8.13 36.69 1.65
C GLU A 251 8.60 35.48 0.85
N LEU A 252 7.64 34.65 0.44
CA LEU A 252 7.86 33.49 -0.42
C LEU A 252 7.68 33.92 -1.89
N ASN A 253 8.70 33.64 -2.70
CA ASN A 253 8.80 33.96 -4.10
C ASN A 253 9.34 32.74 -4.87
N PRO A 254 8.54 32.16 -5.80
CA PRO A 254 7.16 32.53 -6.14
C PRO A 254 6.14 32.19 -5.03
N PRO A 255 4.96 32.85 -5.00
CA PRO A 255 3.89 32.48 -4.07
C PRO A 255 3.29 31.11 -4.44
N ILE A 256 2.98 30.31 -3.43
CA ILE A 256 2.56 28.91 -3.64
C ILE A 256 1.04 28.85 -3.75
N ALA A 257 0.50 28.63 -4.96
CA ALA A 257 -0.95 28.57 -5.13
C ALA A 257 -1.56 27.29 -4.55
N LEU A 258 -2.76 27.40 -3.95
CA LEU A 258 -3.45 26.31 -3.26
C LEU A 258 -3.59 25.03 -4.09
N GLN A 259 -3.82 25.18 -5.40
CA GLN A 259 -4.02 24.09 -6.34
C GLN A 259 -2.81 23.15 -6.48
N HIS A 260 -1.61 23.60 -6.12
CA HIS A 260 -0.40 22.78 -6.25
C HIS A 260 -0.25 21.75 -5.12
N PHE A 261 -0.85 22.02 -3.95
CA PHE A 261 -0.60 21.22 -2.74
C PHE A 261 -1.86 20.81 -1.96
N ASN A 262 -3.06 21.33 -2.31
CA ASN A 262 -4.28 21.07 -1.54
C ASN A 262 -4.64 19.59 -1.48
N GLN A 263 -4.48 18.85 -2.57
CA GLN A 263 -4.77 17.42 -2.61
C GLN A 263 -3.84 16.63 -1.68
N GLN A 264 -2.54 16.97 -1.67
CA GLN A 264 -1.52 16.30 -0.87
C GLN A 264 -1.68 16.59 0.63
N ILE A 265 -2.02 17.83 1.00
CA ILE A 265 -2.25 18.21 2.41
C ILE A 265 -3.53 17.60 2.98
N MET A 266 -4.58 17.41 2.17
CA MET A 266 -5.82 16.76 2.61
C MET A 266 -5.62 15.29 3.02
N GLN A 267 -4.63 14.61 2.46
CA GLN A 267 -4.38 13.19 2.71
C GLN A 267 -3.66 12.93 4.04
N LEU A 268 -3.13 13.98 4.67
CA LEU A 268 -2.49 13.91 5.98
C LEU A 268 -3.51 13.83 7.14
N ASN A 269 -4.83 13.81 6.84
CA ASN A 269 -5.92 13.72 7.82
C ASN A 269 -5.71 14.61 9.06
N ILE A 270 -5.34 15.88 8.82
CA ILE A 270 -5.10 16.84 9.89
C ILE A 270 -6.45 17.18 10.55
N THR A 271 -6.70 16.62 11.74
CA THR A 271 -7.90 16.89 12.54
C THR A 271 -7.98 18.39 12.85
N GLN A 272 -9.07 19.05 12.43
CA GLN A 272 -9.26 20.52 12.53
C GLN A 272 -8.20 21.37 11.79
N GLY A 273 -7.69 20.87 10.67
CA GLY A 273 -6.72 21.56 9.80
C GLY A 273 -7.31 22.66 8.89
N PRO A 274 -6.45 23.30 8.06
CA PRO A 274 -6.85 24.45 7.25
C PRO A 274 -7.68 24.12 6.01
N LEU A 275 -7.79 22.84 5.60
CA LEU A 275 -8.53 22.41 4.41
C LEU A 275 -9.76 21.58 4.77
N HIS A 276 -10.88 21.77 4.05
CA HIS A 276 -12.04 20.88 4.15
C HIS A 276 -11.96 19.71 3.17
N SER A 277 -12.81 18.70 3.35
CA SER A 277 -12.94 17.48 2.52
C SER A 277 -13.20 17.71 1.02
N GLY A 278 -13.40 18.95 0.59
CA GLY A 278 -13.64 19.34 -0.80
C GLY A 278 -12.48 20.11 -1.46
N GLY A 279 -11.30 20.19 -0.82
CA GLY A 279 -10.12 20.82 -1.43
C GLY A 279 -10.04 22.34 -1.32
N GLY A 280 -11.03 22.97 -0.69
CA GLY A 280 -10.99 24.39 -0.33
C GLY A 280 -10.54 24.61 1.11
N VAL A 281 -10.39 25.87 1.47
CA VAL A 281 -9.89 26.30 2.79
C VAL A 281 -11.04 26.47 3.78
N ASN A 282 -10.87 25.94 4.99
CA ASN A 282 -11.83 26.07 6.09
C ASN A 282 -12.02 27.54 6.50
N GLN A 283 -13.25 27.90 6.84
CA GLN A 283 -13.57 29.24 7.38
C GLN A 283 -13.10 29.35 8.83
N GLY A 284 -11.94 29.98 9.04
CA GLY A 284 -11.33 30.18 10.34
C GLY A 284 -10.04 30.99 10.21
N TYR A 285 -9.49 31.44 11.34
CA TYR A 285 -8.32 32.33 11.36
C TYR A 285 -7.01 31.54 11.45
N LEU A 286 -6.77 30.83 12.56
CA LEU A 286 -5.56 30.05 12.81
C LEU A 286 -5.87 28.55 12.95
N PHE A 287 -5.12 27.73 12.23
CA PHE A 287 -5.23 26.27 12.23
C PHE A 287 -3.89 25.63 12.59
N ARG A 288 -3.95 24.49 13.27
CA ARG A 288 -2.78 23.63 13.46
C ARG A 288 -2.38 23.05 12.10
N PHE A 289 -1.07 23.00 11.85
CA PHE A 289 -0.51 22.39 10.64
C PHE A 289 0.55 21.35 11.02
N SER A 290 0.73 20.32 10.19
CA SER A 290 1.70 19.26 10.47
C SER A 290 3.07 19.60 9.91
N ARG A 291 4.14 19.19 10.61
CA ARG A 291 5.52 19.27 10.12
C ARG A 291 5.72 18.49 8.83
N GLN A 292 5.08 17.32 8.74
CA GLN A 292 5.00 16.55 7.50
C GLN A 292 4.36 17.36 6.36
N GLY A 293 3.31 18.13 6.64
CA GLY A 293 2.70 19.03 5.66
C GLY A 293 3.66 20.14 5.19
N LEU A 294 4.50 20.67 6.08
CA LEU A 294 5.53 21.64 5.72
C LEU A 294 6.61 21.01 4.82
N ASN A 295 7.07 19.81 5.17
CA ASN A 295 8.05 19.08 4.35
C ASN A 295 7.49 18.76 2.96
N VAL A 296 6.22 18.36 2.87
CA VAL A 296 5.53 18.14 1.59
C VAL A 296 5.44 19.43 0.78
N LEU A 297 5.08 20.55 1.41
CA LEU A 297 5.07 21.86 0.74
C LEU A 297 6.45 22.22 0.18
N GLN A 298 7.51 22.08 0.98
CA GLN A 298 8.88 22.38 0.56
C GLN A 298 9.36 21.46 -0.56
N ALA A 299 9.08 20.15 -0.46
CA ALA A 299 9.44 19.18 -1.48
C ALA A 299 8.75 19.42 -2.83
N LEU A 300 7.49 19.90 -2.80
CA LEU A 300 6.74 20.25 -4.01
C LEU A 300 7.10 21.61 -4.59
N THR A 301 7.84 22.46 -3.85
CA THR A 301 8.13 23.85 -4.22
C THR A 301 9.62 24.17 -4.10
N THR A 302 10.44 23.36 -4.78
CA THR A 302 11.91 23.49 -4.79
C THR A 302 12.41 24.83 -5.32
N GLU A 303 11.58 25.52 -6.10
CA GLU A 303 11.83 26.81 -6.73
C GLU A 303 11.53 28.01 -5.80
N VAL A 304 10.94 27.79 -4.62
CA VAL A 304 10.57 28.84 -3.67
C VAL A 304 11.70 29.09 -2.67
N ASN A 305 11.93 30.36 -2.34
CA ASN A 305 12.93 30.80 -1.35
C ASN A 305 12.47 30.54 0.11
N TRP A 306 12.59 29.30 0.56
CA TRP A 306 12.33 28.96 1.96
C TRP A 306 13.44 29.49 2.88
N PRO A 307 13.11 30.20 3.98
CA PRO A 307 14.12 30.68 4.93
C PRO A 307 14.67 29.54 5.81
N GLU A 308 15.92 29.68 6.27
CA GLU A 308 16.64 28.62 7.01
C GLU A 308 15.89 28.10 8.23
N PHE A 309 15.19 28.96 8.96
CA PHE A 309 14.41 28.56 10.15
C PHE A 309 13.24 27.60 9.84
N THR A 310 12.90 27.40 8.57
CA THR A 310 11.86 26.46 8.13
C THR A 310 12.40 25.08 7.76
N ILE A 311 13.72 24.89 7.76
CA ILE A 311 14.39 23.63 7.45
C ILE A 311 14.63 22.90 8.77
N LEU A 312 13.79 21.92 9.08
CA LEU A 312 13.71 21.36 10.44
C LEU A 312 14.59 20.11 10.69
N ASP A 313 15.20 19.51 9.65
CA ASP A 313 16.01 18.29 9.80
C ASP A 313 17.17 18.24 8.77
N GLN A 314 18.34 18.83 9.08
CA GLN A 314 19.59 18.59 8.33
C GLN A 314 20.55 17.57 9.00
N ASP A 315 20.35 17.26 10.28
CA ASP A 315 21.27 16.37 11.02
C ASP A 315 20.84 14.89 11.05
N GLU A 316 19.59 14.57 10.73
CA GLU A 316 19.14 13.17 10.57
C GLU A 316 19.34 12.64 9.14
N THR A 317 19.50 13.54 8.15
CA THR A 317 19.68 13.18 6.73
C THR A 317 21.02 12.53 6.42
N ALA A 318 22.07 12.74 7.24
CA ALA A 318 23.39 12.18 6.96
C ALA A 318 23.53 10.68 7.29
N SER A 319 22.79 10.17 8.29
CA SER A 319 22.76 8.73 8.62
C SER A 319 21.55 7.98 8.03
N SER A 320 20.60 8.70 7.42
CA SER A 320 19.47 8.12 6.69
C SER A 320 19.62 8.22 5.16
N MET A 321 20.75 8.77 4.68
CA MET A 321 21.08 8.82 3.25
C MET A 321 21.46 7.47 2.61
N GLU A 322 21.62 6.40 3.40
CA GLU A 322 21.74 5.02 2.88
C GLU A 322 20.41 4.25 2.84
N SER A 323 19.29 4.84 3.28
CA SER A 323 17.97 4.25 3.06
C SER A 323 17.00 5.28 2.48
N LEU A 324 17.17 5.54 1.18
CA LEU A 324 16.07 5.99 0.31
C LEU A 324 14.95 4.94 0.34
N HIS A 325 14.15 4.91 1.41
CA HIS A 325 12.76 4.53 1.27
C HIS A 325 12.11 5.64 0.45
N GLU A 326 12.19 5.50 -0.88
CA GLU A 326 11.35 6.25 -1.81
C GLU A 326 9.94 6.35 -1.22
N VAL A 327 9.49 7.59 -1.00
CA VAL A 327 8.12 7.87 -0.62
C VAL A 327 7.25 7.37 -1.77
N ILE A 328 6.66 6.19 -1.60
CA ILE A 328 5.68 5.64 -2.54
C ILE A 328 4.51 6.62 -2.55
N PRO A 329 4.17 7.26 -3.68
CA PRO A 329 3.05 8.19 -3.72
C PRO A 329 1.77 7.48 -3.24
N ILE A 330 1.10 8.03 -2.23
CA ILE A 330 -0.05 7.38 -1.56
C ILE A 330 -1.36 7.52 -2.39
N LEU A 331 -1.25 7.98 -3.63
CA LEU A 331 -2.38 8.23 -4.53
C LEU A 331 -2.40 7.25 -5.70
N PRO A 332 -3.59 6.95 -6.26
CA PRO A 332 -3.62 6.36 -7.59
C PRO A 332 -2.92 7.35 -8.52
N PRO A 333 -2.01 6.89 -9.38
CA PRO A 333 -1.41 7.75 -10.39
C PRO A 333 -2.49 8.46 -11.20
N SER A 334 -2.25 9.73 -11.54
CA SER A 334 -3.17 10.52 -12.36
C SER A 334 -3.49 9.77 -13.64
N ASP A 335 -4.77 9.74 -14.05
CA ASP A 335 -5.25 9.08 -15.28
C ASP A 335 -4.33 9.25 -16.51
N PRO A 336 -3.81 10.46 -16.85
CA PRO A 336 -2.91 10.62 -18.00
C PRO A 336 -1.54 9.95 -17.84
N ASN A 337 -1.09 9.67 -16.61
CA ASN A 337 0.19 9.02 -16.35
C ASN A 337 0.10 7.49 -16.46
N ILE A 338 -1.10 6.90 -16.42
CA ILE A 338 -1.30 5.44 -16.52
C ILE A 338 -0.65 4.87 -17.77
N LEU A 339 -0.85 5.53 -18.91
CA LEU A 339 -0.28 5.11 -20.19
C LEU A 339 1.26 5.20 -20.16
N THR A 340 1.82 6.23 -19.51
CA THR A 340 3.27 6.35 -19.28
C THR A 340 3.80 5.22 -18.40
N TYR A 341 3.11 4.87 -17.31
CA TYR A 341 3.50 3.77 -16.43
C TYR A 341 3.44 2.42 -17.14
N LEU A 342 2.41 2.18 -17.95
CA LEU A 342 2.29 0.96 -18.75
C LEU A 342 3.42 0.84 -19.78
N HIS A 343 3.78 1.94 -20.45
CA HIS A 343 4.94 1.96 -21.35
C HIS A 343 6.26 1.70 -20.62
N GLN A 344 6.43 2.21 -19.40
CA GLN A 344 7.61 1.91 -18.58
C GLN A 344 7.66 0.42 -18.19
N ILE A 345 6.53 -0.18 -17.80
CA ILE A 345 6.41 -1.61 -17.51
C ILE A 345 6.76 -2.43 -18.76
N GLN A 346 6.23 -2.08 -19.92
CA GLN A 346 6.57 -2.73 -21.19
C GLN A 346 8.07 -2.60 -21.51
N SER A 347 8.66 -1.43 -21.29
CA SER A 347 10.09 -1.20 -21.49
C SER A 347 10.94 -2.06 -20.55
N HIS A 348 10.55 -2.15 -19.28
CA HIS A 348 11.21 -3.02 -18.30
C HIS A 348 11.19 -4.49 -18.74
N ILE A 349 10.02 -4.99 -19.17
CA ILE A 349 9.85 -6.36 -19.67
C ILE A 349 10.73 -6.61 -20.91
N ARG A 350 10.79 -5.65 -21.85
CA ARG A 350 11.63 -5.73 -23.05
C ARG A 350 13.12 -5.77 -22.71
N ARG A 351 13.58 -4.96 -21.75
CA ARG A 351 14.99 -4.98 -21.27
C ARG A 351 15.38 -6.33 -20.65
N GLN A 352 14.44 -7.02 -20.03
CA GLN A 352 14.62 -8.37 -19.49
C GLN A 352 14.62 -9.46 -20.58
N GLY A 353 14.51 -9.08 -21.86
CA GLY A 353 14.57 -9.97 -23.01
C GLY A 353 13.24 -10.63 -23.40
N PHE A 354 12.11 -10.18 -22.85
CA PHE A 354 10.79 -10.73 -23.14
C PHE A 354 9.99 -9.77 -24.02
N PHE A 355 9.38 -10.27 -25.09
CA PHE A 355 8.53 -9.47 -25.97
C PHE A 355 7.14 -10.07 -26.06
N PHE A 356 6.16 -9.30 -25.60
CA PHE A 356 4.75 -9.66 -25.67
C PHE A 356 4.04 -8.92 -26.82
N PRO A 357 2.96 -9.49 -27.37
CA PRO A 357 2.10 -8.83 -28.35
C PRO A 357 1.59 -7.47 -27.88
N GLU A 358 1.30 -6.58 -28.82
CA GLU A 358 0.64 -5.30 -28.53
C GLU A 358 -0.66 -5.51 -27.76
N HIS A 359 -0.96 -4.57 -26.87
CA HIS A 359 -2.16 -4.55 -26.03
C HIS A 359 -2.27 -5.69 -24.99
N LEU A 360 -1.36 -6.67 -24.94
CA LEU A 360 -1.45 -7.77 -23.97
C LEU A 360 -1.21 -7.31 -22.53
N ILE A 361 -0.27 -6.39 -22.31
CA ILE A 361 0.05 -5.87 -20.97
C ILE A 361 -1.07 -4.97 -20.47
N GLU A 362 -1.60 -4.12 -21.35
CA GLU A 362 -2.75 -3.27 -21.11
C GLU A 362 -3.98 -4.11 -20.80
N ASN A 363 -4.19 -5.19 -21.55
CA ASN A 363 -5.26 -6.14 -21.27
C ASN A 363 -5.10 -6.81 -19.90
N PHE A 364 -3.89 -7.26 -19.57
CA PHE A 364 -3.60 -7.85 -18.26
C PHE A 364 -3.83 -6.85 -17.11
N TYR A 365 -3.40 -5.60 -17.28
CA TYR A 365 -3.65 -4.52 -16.33
C TYR A 365 -5.13 -4.24 -16.14
N LEU A 366 -5.88 -4.04 -17.23
CA LEU A 366 -7.33 -3.80 -17.18
C LEU A 366 -8.07 -4.97 -16.54
N SER A 367 -7.62 -6.21 -16.79
CA SER A 367 -8.20 -7.40 -16.16
C SER A 367 -7.93 -7.47 -14.66
N LEU A 368 -6.72 -7.12 -14.19
CA LEU A 368 -6.44 -7.02 -12.75
C LEU A 368 -7.24 -5.89 -12.08
N LYS A 369 -7.40 -4.76 -12.79
CA LYS A 369 -8.14 -3.61 -12.27
C LYS A 369 -9.65 -3.84 -12.23
N ALA A 370 -10.21 -4.56 -13.20
CA ALA A 370 -11.62 -4.92 -13.21
C ALA A 370 -11.95 -5.97 -12.14
N LYS A 371 -11.05 -6.93 -11.89
CA LYS A 371 -11.17 -7.90 -10.79
C LYS A 371 -9.80 -8.33 -10.27
N PRO A 372 -9.64 -8.45 -8.93
CA PRO A 372 -8.37 -8.82 -8.31
C PRO A 372 -7.97 -10.30 -8.50
N PHE A 373 -8.74 -11.09 -9.28
CA PHE A 373 -8.44 -12.48 -9.59
C PHE A 373 -8.39 -12.70 -11.11
N VAL A 374 -7.22 -13.13 -11.60
CA VAL A 374 -6.95 -13.36 -13.03
C VAL A 374 -6.38 -14.78 -13.24
N ILE A 375 -6.78 -15.43 -14.33
CA ILE A 375 -6.30 -16.74 -14.76
C ILE A 375 -5.57 -16.56 -16.09
N LEU A 376 -4.31 -17.01 -16.16
CA LEU A 376 -3.50 -17.04 -17.38
C LEU A 376 -3.46 -18.47 -17.90
N ALA A 377 -4.04 -18.71 -19.08
CA ALA A 377 -4.16 -20.04 -19.65
C ALA A 377 -3.37 -20.15 -20.96
N GLY A 378 -2.54 -21.16 -21.12
CA GLY A 378 -1.79 -21.36 -22.36
C GLY A 378 -0.89 -22.59 -22.32
N ILE A 379 -0.21 -22.84 -23.44
CA ILE A 379 0.75 -23.95 -23.60
C ILE A 379 1.87 -23.83 -22.56
N SER A 380 2.43 -24.95 -22.12
CA SER A 380 3.60 -24.92 -21.24
C SER A 380 4.79 -24.20 -21.91
N GLY A 381 5.59 -23.49 -21.12
CA GLY A 381 6.77 -22.77 -21.63
C GLY A 381 6.48 -21.45 -22.37
N THR A 382 5.24 -20.97 -22.42
CA THR A 382 4.91 -19.68 -23.04
C THR A 382 5.25 -18.45 -22.20
N GLY A 383 5.75 -18.62 -20.97
CA GLY A 383 6.19 -17.52 -20.12
C GLY A 383 5.09 -16.90 -19.24
N LYS A 384 3.96 -17.58 -19.02
CA LYS A 384 2.85 -17.12 -18.16
C LYS A 384 3.31 -16.67 -16.77
N THR A 385 3.99 -17.55 -16.04
CA THR A 385 4.52 -17.27 -14.70
C THR A 385 5.57 -16.15 -14.72
N ARG A 386 6.30 -16.02 -15.85
CA ARG A 386 7.30 -14.98 -16.04
C ARG A 386 6.66 -13.61 -16.28
N LEU A 387 5.56 -13.52 -17.02
CA LEU A 387 4.79 -12.29 -17.20
C LEU A 387 4.36 -11.73 -15.84
N VAL A 388 3.75 -12.56 -14.99
CA VAL A 388 3.28 -12.14 -13.65
C VAL A 388 4.44 -11.64 -12.80
N LYS A 389 5.56 -12.39 -12.81
CA LYS A 389 6.77 -12.02 -12.07
C LYS A 389 7.33 -10.67 -12.55
N LEU A 390 7.52 -10.49 -13.86
CA LEU A 390 8.09 -9.25 -14.41
C LEU A 390 7.16 -8.06 -14.21
N PHE A 391 5.84 -8.27 -14.29
CA PHE A 391 4.86 -7.23 -14.02
C PHE A 391 4.88 -6.80 -12.55
N ALA A 392 4.93 -7.76 -11.61
CA ALA A 392 5.05 -7.48 -10.19
C ALA A 392 6.38 -6.76 -9.87
N GLU A 393 7.49 -7.23 -10.44
CA GLU A 393 8.82 -6.62 -10.28
C GLU A 393 8.83 -5.17 -10.79
N ALA A 394 8.19 -4.89 -11.93
CA ALA A 394 8.09 -3.52 -12.45
C ALA A 394 7.30 -2.57 -11.52
N LEU A 395 6.43 -3.11 -10.67
CA LEU A 395 5.68 -2.36 -9.64
C LEU A 395 6.40 -2.30 -8.28
N GLY A 396 7.61 -2.86 -8.19
CA GLY A 396 8.39 -2.94 -6.96
C GLY A 396 8.06 -4.12 -6.06
N ALA A 397 7.17 -5.03 -6.49
CA ALA A 397 6.82 -6.24 -5.75
C ALA A 397 7.73 -7.40 -6.17
N THR A 398 8.65 -7.81 -5.29
CA THR A 398 9.65 -8.84 -5.58
C THR A 398 9.52 -10.02 -4.62
N ARG A 399 10.27 -11.11 -4.87
CA ARG A 399 10.33 -12.20 -3.89
C ARG A 399 11.11 -11.81 -2.63
N ASP A 400 12.14 -11.00 -2.80
CA ASP A 400 13.08 -10.65 -1.72
C ASP A 400 12.41 -9.75 -0.67
N ASN A 401 11.43 -8.94 -1.08
CA ASN A 401 10.63 -8.12 -0.17
C ASN A 401 9.31 -8.77 0.27
N GLY A 402 9.06 -10.04 -0.09
CA GLY A 402 7.87 -10.79 0.29
C GLY A 402 6.57 -10.41 -0.43
N GLN A 403 6.58 -9.42 -1.34
CA GLN A 403 5.37 -8.92 -2.00
C GLN A 403 4.94 -9.78 -3.19
N PHE A 404 5.85 -10.53 -3.81
CA PHE A 404 5.52 -11.52 -4.83
C PHE A 404 5.72 -12.94 -4.28
N SER A 405 4.63 -13.70 -4.19
CA SER A 405 4.64 -15.10 -3.75
C SER A 405 4.23 -16.03 -4.89
N LEU A 406 5.10 -16.96 -5.25
CA LEU A 406 4.78 -18.05 -6.18
C LEU A 406 4.46 -19.31 -5.38
N ILE A 407 3.24 -19.79 -5.49
CA ILE A 407 2.75 -20.97 -4.78
C ILE A 407 2.43 -22.04 -5.83
N PRO A 408 3.25 -23.11 -5.95
CA PRO A 408 2.94 -24.21 -6.84
C PRO A 408 1.78 -25.03 -6.26
N VAL A 409 0.71 -25.20 -7.05
CA VAL A 409 -0.43 -26.02 -6.65
C VAL A 409 -0.06 -27.48 -6.74
N ARG A 410 -0.47 -28.27 -5.74
CA ARG A 410 -0.21 -29.70 -5.70
C ARG A 410 -1.49 -30.49 -6.04
N PRO A 411 -1.36 -31.66 -6.69
CA PRO A 411 -2.53 -32.44 -7.13
C PRO A 411 -3.33 -33.04 -5.96
N ASP A 412 -2.75 -33.15 -4.77
CA ASP A 412 -3.39 -33.65 -3.54
C ASP A 412 -4.28 -32.60 -2.84
N TRP A 413 -4.25 -31.34 -3.28
CA TRP A 413 -5.09 -30.29 -2.72
C TRP A 413 -6.57 -30.56 -2.98
N SER A 414 -7.30 -30.84 -1.90
CA SER A 414 -8.73 -31.19 -1.97
C SER A 414 -9.61 -30.27 -1.13
N ASP A 415 -9.03 -29.48 -0.24
CA ASP A 415 -9.73 -28.53 0.61
C ASP A 415 -8.91 -27.23 0.81
N PRO A 416 -9.48 -26.19 1.45
CA PRO A 416 -8.76 -24.93 1.66
C PRO A 416 -7.60 -25.00 2.66
N ALA A 417 -7.41 -26.12 3.37
CA ALA A 417 -6.48 -26.21 4.48
C ALA A 417 -5.02 -26.10 4.04
N ASP A 418 -4.67 -26.63 2.87
CA ASP A 418 -3.32 -26.51 2.30
C ASP A 418 -2.97 -25.07 1.92
N LEU A 419 -3.97 -24.27 1.56
CA LEU A 419 -3.80 -22.89 1.08
C LEU A 419 -3.87 -21.87 2.22
N LEU A 420 -4.86 -22.04 3.12
CA LEU A 420 -5.17 -21.13 4.22
C LEU A 420 -4.51 -21.57 5.53
N GLY A 421 -4.32 -22.86 5.74
CA GLY A 421 -3.80 -23.42 6.98
C GLY A 421 -4.81 -24.31 7.71
N TYR A 422 -4.32 -25.05 8.69
CA TYR A 422 -5.10 -26.00 9.47
C TYR A 422 -4.72 -25.92 10.95
N LYS A 423 -5.60 -26.44 11.80
CA LYS A 423 -5.26 -26.68 13.21
C LYS A 423 -4.53 -27.99 13.37
N ASP A 424 -3.41 -27.96 14.06
CA ASP A 424 -2.75 -29.19 14.48
C ASP A 424 -3.48 -29.85 15.66
N LEU A 425 -3.05 -31.07 16.02
CA LEU A 425 -3.61 -31.84 17.13
C LEU A 425 -3.41 -31.16 18.50
N SER A 426 -2.54 -30.15 18.59
CA SER A 426 -2.32 -29.37 19.81
C SER A 426 -3.23 -28.13 19.89
N GLY A 427 -4.09 -27.93 18.89
CA GLY A 427 -5.01 -26.79 18.80
C GLY A 427 -4.35 -25.49 18.29
N ARG A 428 -3.09 -25.55 17.85
CA ARG A 428 -2.39 -24.39 17.27
C ARG A 428 -2.68 -24.30 15.78
N PHE A 429 -2.87 -23.07 15.31
CA PHE A 429 -3.10 -22.82 13.90
C PHE A 429 -1.78 -22.78 13.13
N GLN A 430 -1.65 -23.65 12.12
CA GLN A 430 -0.53 -23.67 11.19
C GLN A 430 -0.92 -22.88 9.94
N PRO A 431 -0.40 -21.66 9.73
CA PRO A 431 -0.83 -20.82 8.62
C PRO A 431 -0.33 -21.35 7.28
N GLY A 432 -1.24 -21.41 6.32
CA GLY A 432 -0.94 -21.73 4.93
C GLY A 432 -0.13 -20.64 4.23
N PRO A 433 0.37 -20.91 3.01
CA PRO A 433 1.22 -19.98 2.27
C PRO A 433 0.52 -18.66 1.95
N ILE A 434 -0.79 -18.66 1.63
CA ILE A 434 -1.54 -17.42 1.39
C ILE A 434 -1.74 -16.66 2.69
N THR A 435 -2.08 -17.33 3.79
CA THR A 435 -2.35 -16.67 5.07
C THR A 435 -1.17 -15.85 5.56
N LYS A 436 0.06 -16.35 5.39
CA LYS A 436 1.28 -15.59 5.71
C LYS A 436 1.37 -14.27 4.92
N VAL A 437 1.04 -14.32 3.63
CA VAL A 437 1.05 -13.13 2.77
C VAL A 437 -0.06 -12.15 3.18
N LEU A 438 -1.27 -12.64 3.48
CA LEU A 438 -2.38 -11.80 3.91
C LEU A 438 -2.10 -11.09 5.24
N VAL A 439 -1.46 -11.77 6.19
CA VAL A 439 -1.06 -11.17 7.48
C VAL A 439 -0.04 -10.05 7.27
N ASP A 440 0.95 -10.27 6.41
CA ASP A 440 1.95 -9.25 6.08
C ASP A 440 1.34 -8.05 5.34
N ALA A 441 0.45 -8.31 4.37
CA ALA A 441 -0.24 -7.27 3.61
C ALA A 441 -1.21 -6.42 4.45
N ARG A 442 -1.75 -6.99 5.54
CA ARG A 442 -2.67 -6.29 6.47
C ARG A 442 -1.97 -5.23 7.34
N GLN A 443 -0.66 -5.37 7.55
CA GLN A 443 0.11 -4.48 8.43
C GLN A 443 0.00 -3.02 7.97
N PRO A 444 -0.19 -2.04 8.89
CA PRO A 444 -0.36 -0.63 8.53
C PRO A 444 0.72 -0.08 7.58
N GLU A 445 1.96 -0.52 7.78
CA GLU A 445 3.14 -0.14 6.99
C GLU A 445 3.15 -0.71 5.57
N ASN A 446 2.35 -1.74 5.30
CA ASN A 446 2.32 -2.47 4.03
C ASN A 446 1.03 -2.25 3.22
N ARG A 447 -0.01 -1.65 3.82
CA ARG A 447 -1.32 -1.43 3.17
C ARG A 447 -1.24 -0.69 1.83
N HIS A 448 -0.25 0.17 1.65
CA HIS A 448 -0.06 0.92 0.42
C HIS A 448 0.66 0.14 -0.69
N LYS A 449 1.32 -0.98 -0.36
CA LYS A 449 2.18 -1.76 -1.26
C LYS A 449 1.38 -2.88 -1.91
N PRO A 450 1.51 -3.11 -3.23
CA PRO A 450 0.81 -4.19 -3.90
C PRO A 450 1.43 -5.56 -3.60
N TYR A 451 0.60 -6.55 -3.30
CA TYR A 451 0.99 -7.93 -3.10
C TYR A 451 0.43 -8.81 -4.21
N PHE A 452 1.28 -9.60 -4.83
CA PHE A 452 0.94 -10.49 -5.95
C PHE A 452 1.13 -11.94 -5.52
N ILE A 453 0.05 -12.72 -5.57
CA ILE A 453 0.07 -14.16 -5.29
C ILE A 453 -0.16 -14.89 -6.62
N CYS A 454 0.85 -15.61 -7.07
CA CYS A 454 0.80 -16.42 -8.28
C CYS A 454 0.63 -17.91 -7.90
N LEU A 455 -0.54 -18.48 -8.20
CA LEU A 455 -0.83 -19.90 -8.07
C LEU A 455 -0.38 -20.61 -9.35
N ASP A 456 0.74 -21.31 -9.30
CA ASP A 456 1.31 -21.98 -10.46
C ASP A 456 0.61 -23.32 -10.71
N GLU A 457 0.29 -23.61 -11.97
CA GLU A 457 -0.39 -24.85 -12.40
C GLU A 457 -1.69 -25.10 -11.63
N MET A 458 -2.50 -24.05 -11.53
CA MET A 458 -3.71 -23.99 -10.71
C MET A 458 -4.68 -25.15 -10.98
N ASN A 459 -4.70 -25.66 -12.22
CA ASN A 459 -5.58 -26.72 -12.69
C ASN A 459 -5.15 -28.15 -12.35
N LEU A 460 -4.00 -28.35 -11.67
CA LEU A 460 -3.59 -29.68 -11.21
C LEU A 460 -4.57 -30.27 -10.17
N ALA A 461 -5.19 -29.41 -9.37
CA ALA A 461 -6.22 -29.77 -8.41
C ALA A 461 -7.57 -29.14 -8.78
N ARG A 462 -8.66 -29.63 -8.16
CA ARG A 462 -10.01 -29.07 -8.32
C ARG A 462 -10.09 -27.68 -7.71
N VAL A 463 -9.90 -26.67 -8.54
CA VAL A 463 -9.80 -25.26 -8.14
C VAL A 463 -10.96 -24.81 -7.26
N GLU A 464 -12.19 -25.20 -7.59
CA GLU A 464 -13.37 -24.85 -6.79
C GLU A 464 -13.36 -25.37 -5.35
N HIS A 465 -12.55 -26.37 -5.01
CA HIS A 465 -12.50 -26.94 -3.67
C HIS A 465 -11.54 -26.19 -2.76
N TYR A 466 -10.27 -26.08 -3.15
CA TYR A 466 -9.26 -25.47 -2.28
C TYR A 466 -9.33 -23.93 -2.22
N ILE A 467 -9.88 -23.27 -3.25
CA ILE A 467 -10.04 -21.80 -3.25
C ILE A 467 -11.48 -21.36 -2.90
N SER A 468 -12.35 -22.30 -2.53
CA SER A 468 -13.78 -22.08 -2.23
C SER A 468 -14.01 -20.86 -1.34
N ASP A 469 -13.30 -20.80 -0.21
CA ASP A 469 -13.55 -19.84 0.86
C ASP A 469 -13.07 -18.45 0.44
N MET A 470 -11.91 -18.36 -0.21
CA MET A 470 -11.42 -17.11 -0.79
C MET A 470 -12.38 -16.57 -1.85
N LEU A 471 -12.89 -17.43 -2.74
CA LEU A 471 -13.88 -17.04 -3.75
C LEU A 471 -15.20 -16.57 -3.13
N SER A 472 -15.54 -17.00 -1.92
CA SER A 472 -16.70 -16.53 -1.18
C SER A 472 -16.44 -15.17 -0.52
N VAL A 473 -15.27 -15.00 0.11
CA VAL A 473 -14.88 -13.77 0.79
C VAL A 473 -14.69 -12.62 -0.19
N LEU A 474 -14.12 -12.88 -1.37
CA LEU A 474 -14.02 -11.88 -2.46
C LEU A 474 -15.39 -11.31 -2.89
N GLU A 475 -16.50 -11.98 -2.60
CA GLU A 475 -17.85 -11.47 -2.95
C GLU A 475 -18.42 -10.52 -1.91
N THR A 476 -17.78 -10.44 -0.76
CA THR A 476 -18.22 -9.63 0.39
C THR A 476 -17.50 -8.29 0.46
N GLN A 477 -16.83 -7.91 -0.64
CA GLN A 477 -16.14 -6.62 -0.76
C GLN A 477 -17.13 -5.46 -0.60
N GLU A 478 -16.86 -4.61 0.39
CA GLU A 478 -17.65 -3.42 0.69
C GLU A 478 -16.72 -2.23 0.94
N TRP A 479 -17.16 -1.04 0.56
CA TRP A 479 -16.50 0.21 0.92
C TRP A 479 -16.76 0.55 2.39
N ARG A 480 -15.70 0.64 3.19
CA ARG A 480 -15.76 1.12 4.59
C ARG A 480 -14.61 2.09 4.84
N GLU A 481 -14.94 3.29 5.31
CA GLU A 481 -13.96 4.34 5.64
C GLU A 481 -12.97 4.67 4.49
N GLY A 482 -13.41 4.52 3.23
CA GLY A 482 -12.58 4.80 2.05
C GLY A 482 -11.64 3.66 1.59
N ALA A 483 -11.72 2.49 2.23
CA ALA A 483 -10.99 1.28 1.86
C ALA A 483 -11.96 0.12 1.54
N ILE A 484 -11.51 -0.83 0.71
CA ILE A 484 -12.26 -2.06 0.44
C ILE A 484 -11.96 -3.05 1.57
N GLN A 485 -13.00 -3.47 2.28
CA GLN A 485 -12.92 -4.50 3.31
C GLN A 485 -13.74 -5.73 2.89
N THR A 486 -13.27 -6.91 3.28
CA THR A 486 -14.01 -8.18 3.12
C THR A 486 -14.40 -8.74 4.47
N GLN A 487 -15.31 -9.72 4.47
CA GLN A 487 -15.53 -10.56 5.64
C GLN A 487 -14.26 -11.33 6.04
N ASP A 488 -14.27 -11.81 7.27
CA ASP A 488 -13.18 -12.60 7.84
C ASP A 488 -13.08 -13.95 7.11
N LEU A 489 -11.95 -14.16 6.43
CA LEU A 489 -11.56 -15.45 5.88
C LEU A 489 -11.22 -16.44 6.99
N ILE A 490 -10.58 -15.97 8.06
CA ILE A 490 -10.31 -16.73 9.28
C ILE A 490 -11.02 -16.06 10.44
N SER A 491 -12.17 -16.63 10.82
CA SER A 491 -12.95 -16.13 11.96
C SER A 491 -12.22 -16.40 13.28
N PRO A 492 -12.26 -15.48 14.27
CA PRO A 492 -11.63 -15.69 15.59
C PRO A 492 -12.17 -16.93 16.32
N THR A 493 -13.42 -17.31 16.08
CA THR A 493 -14.06 -18.52 16.62
C THR A 493 -13.46 -19.82 16.11
N LEU A 494 -12.77 -19.77 14.96
CA LEU A 494 -12.02 -20.88 14.41
C LEU A 494 -10.61 -20.98 15.01
N LEU A 495 -10.24 -20.20 16.01
CA LEU A 495 -8.90 -20.23 16.61
C LEU A 495 -9.02 -20.44 18.12
N ASP A 496 -8.28 -21.41 18.66
CA ASP A 496 -8.44 -21.81 20.07
C ASP A 496 -7.46 -21.08 21.00
N THR A 497 -6.32 -20.62 20.47
CA THR A 497 -5.30 -19.94 21.26
C THR A 497 -5.44 -18.41 21.16
N PRO A 498 -5.20 -17.67 22.26
CA PRO A 498 -5.24 -16.20 22.24
C PRO A 498 -4.22 -15.58 21.27
N ASP A 499 -3.02 -16.17 21.19
CA ASP A 499 -1.95 -15.70 20.29
C ASP A 499 -2.34 -15.84 18.81
N ASP A 500 -2.99 -16.96 18.45
CA ASP A 500 -3.49 -17.16 17.09
C ASP A 500 -4.66 -16.21 16.79
N GLN A 501 -5.55 -15.97 17.76
CA GLN A 501 -6.66 -15.01 17.60
C GLN A 501 -6.17 -13.58 17.38
N GLU A 502 -5.11 -13.16 18.07
CA GLU A 502 -4.52 -11.82 17.86
C GLU A 502 -3.86 -11.71 16.47
N THR A 503 -3.19 -12.77 16.02
CA THR A 503 -2.42 -12.74 14.77
C THR A 503 -3.29 -12.98 13.53
N TYR A 504 -4.13 -14.01 13.55
CA TYR A 504 -4.91 -14.49 12.40
C TYR A 504 -6.41 -14.25 12.54
N GLY A 505 -6.90 -13.87 13.72
CA GLY A 505 -8.30 -13.52 13.91
C GLY A 505 -8.68 -12.28 13.11
N GLY A 506 -9.88 -12.30 12.51
CA GLY A 506 -10.38 -11.19 11.72
C GLY A 506 -9.61 -10.97 10.42
N LEU A 507 -8.93 -12.01 9.91
CA LEU A 507 -8.15 -11.89 8.68
C LEU A 507 -9.08 -11.98 7.47
N GLY A 508 -9.33 -10.86 6.81
CA GLY A 508 -9.95 -10.80 5.49
C GLY A 508 -8.92 -10.83 4.35
N ILE A 509 -9.36 -10.59 3.12
CA ILE A 509 -8.50 -10.36 1.96
C ILE A 509 -8.28 -8.84 1.83
N PRO A 510 -7.06 -8.34 2.09
CA PRO A 510 -6.76 -6.91 1.96
C PRO A 510 -6.90 -6.40 0.50
N GLU A 511 -7.26 -5.13 0.33
CA GLU A 511 -7.48 -4.51 -0.98
C GLU A 511 -6.21 -4.37 -1.84
N ASN A 512 -5.04 -4.53 -1.22
CA ASN A 512 -3.73 -4.49 -1.85
C ASN A 512 -3.23 -5.88 -2.31
N VAL A 513 -4.04 -6.93 -2.23
CA VAL A 513 -3.68 -8.30 -2.64
C VAL A 513 -4.34 -8.67 -3.98
N PHE A 514 -3.52 -9.14 -4.93
CA PHE A 514 -3.93 -9.57 -6.26
C PHE A 514 -3.59 -11.05 -6.48
N LEU A 515 -4.58 -11.82 -6.94
CA LEU A 515 -4.47 -13.26 -7.17
C LEU A 515 -4.34 -13.54 -8.66
N ILE A 516 -3.34 -14.34 -9.04
CA ILE A 516 -3.12 -14.77 -10.42
C ILE A 516 -2.94 -16.28 -10.45
N GLY A 517 -3.73 -17.00 -11.23
CA GLY A 517 -3.55 -18.43 -11.47
C GLY A 517 -2.95 -18.69 -12.84
N THR A 518 -1.94 -19.55 -12.96
CA THR A 518 -1.45 -20.03 -14.26
C THR A 518 -2.03 -21.41 -14.56
N VAL A 519 -2.35 -21.67 -15.83
CA VAL A 519 -2.99 -22.89 -16.30
C VAL A 519 -2.25 -23.40 -17.53
N ASN A 520 -1.86 -24.67 -17.49
CA ASN A 520 -1.29 -25.36 -18.65
C ASN A 520 -2.41 -26.06 -19.42
N MET A 521 -2.58 -25.69 -20.70
CA MET A 521 -3.64 -26.19 -21.58
C MET A 521 -3.34 -27.59 -22.17
N ASP A 522 -2.07 -27.96 -22.29
CA ASP A 522 -1.65 -29.20 -22.98
C ASP A 522 -1.89 -30.47 -22.14
N GLU A 523 -1.99 -30.33 -20.82
CA GLU A 523 -2.08 -31.44 -19.86
C GLU A 523 -3.39 -31.41 -19.04
N THR A 524 -4.36 -30.54 -19.37
CA THR A 524 -5.47 -30.21 -18.46
C THR A 524 -6.22 -31.44 -17.93
N THR A 525 -6.13 -31.68 -16.62
CA THR A 525 -6.78 -32.77 -15.90
C THR A 525 -8.21 -32.44 -15.46
N HIS A 526 -8.51 -31.18 -15.13
CA HIS A 526 -9.82 -30.75 -14.64
C HIS A 526 -10.33 -29.44 -15.28
N PRO A 527 -11.55 -29.42 -15.85
CA PRO A 527 -12.15 -28.19 -16.38
C PRO A 527 -12.60 -27.26 -15.26
N PHE A 528 -12.53 -25.95 -15.49
CA PHE A 528 -13.00 -24.94 -14.54
C PHE A 528 -14.52 -24.92 -14.43
N SER A 529 -15.03 -24.84 -13.20
CA SER A 529 -16.46 -24.60 -12.96
C SER A 529 -16.85 -23.16 -13.31
N LYS A 530 -18.12 -22.96 -13.69
CA LYS A 530 -18.70 -21.62 -13.93
C LYS A 530 -18.54 -20.70 -12.71
N LYS A 531 -18.56 -21.27 -11.49
CA LYS A 531 -18.35 -20.55 -10.22
C LYS A 531 -17.00 -19.82 -10.19
N VAL A 532 -15.94 -20.46 -10.68
CA VAL A 532 -14.59 -19.89 -10.75
C VAL A 532 -14.52 -18.83 -11.85
N LEU A 533 -15.03 -19.14 -13.05
CA LEU A 533 -14.99 -18.24 -14.21
C LEU A 533 -15.79 -16.93 -14.01
N ASP A 534 -16.83 -16.95 -13.18
CA ASP A 534 -17.59 -15.74 -12.84
C ASP A 534 -16.79 -14.75 -11.98
N ARG A 535 -15.82 -15.27 -11.23
CA ARG A 535 -15.01 -14.54 -10.26
C ARG A 535 -13.64 -14.16 -10.80
N ALA A 536 -13.15 -14.80 -11.86
CA ALA A 536 -11.84 -14.56 -12.45
C ALA A 536 -11.90 -14.03 -13.88
N ASN A 537 -10.99 -13.14 -14.28
CA ASN A 537 -10.75 -12.85 -15.70
C ASN A 537 -9.82 -13.92 -16.29
N THR A 538 -10.10 -14.46 -17.48
CA THR A 538 -9.26 -15.52 -18.09
C THR A 538 -8.55 -14.98 -19.32
N LEU A 539 -7.23 -14.81 -19.28
CA LEU A 539 -6.43 -14.43 -20.44
C LEU A 539 -5.79 -15.66 -21.08
N GLU A 540 -5.98 -15.80 -22.39
CA GLU A 540 -5.33 -16.84 -23.17
C GLU A 540 -3.94 -16.36 -23.67
N PHE A 541 -2.94 -17.21 -23.46
CA PHE A 541 -1.53 -16.93 -23.70
C PHE A 541 -0.95 -17.99 -24.65
N ASN A 542 -1.24 -17.82 -25.94
CA ASN A 542 -0.83 -18.75 -27.01
C ASN A 542 0.24 -18.18 -27.94
N TYR A 543 0.88 -17.08 -27.56
CA TYR A 543 1.93 -16.47 -28.36
C TYR A 543 3.27 -17.13 -28.06
N ILE A 544 3.82 -17.84 -29.05
CA ILE A 544 5.16 -18.38 -29.03
C ILE A 544 5.91 -17.73 -30.20
N ASN A 545 6.85 -16.85 -29.89
CA ASN A 545 7.77 -16.33 -30.89
C ASN A 545 9.19 -16.79 -30.56
N LEU A 546 9.58 -17.90 -31.17
CA LEU A 546 10.90 -18.52 -31.01
C LEU A 546 12.02 -17.72 -31.70
N GLN A 547 11.68 -16.75 -32.56
CA GLN A 547 12.64 -15.91 -33.28
C GLN A 547 13.03 -14.65 -32.50
N GLN A 548 12.83 -14.66 -31.18
CA GLN A 548 13.26 -13.59 -30.29
C GLN A 548 14.63 -13.94 -29.71
N TYR A 549 15.67 -13.33 -30.29
CA TYR A 549 17.01 -13.40 -29.73
C TYR A 549 17.16 -12.33 -28.65
N PRO A 550 17.86 -12.62 -27.53
CA PRO A 550 18.33 -11.57 -26.63
C PRO A 550 19.17 -10.62 -27.48
N GLN A 551 18.68 -9.41 -27.75
CA GLN A 551 19.50 -8.42 -28.41
C GLN A 551 20.68 -8.13 -27.49
N GLU A 552 21.91 -8.25 -28.00
CA GLU A 552 23.07 -7.68 -27.31
C GLU A 552 22.74 -6.22 -27.03
N THR A 553 22.83 -5.83 -25.76
CA THR A 553 22.52 -4.49 -25.25
C THR A 553 23.57 -3.52 -25.76
N GLY A 554 23.50 -3.18 -27.05
CA GLY A 554 24.21 -2.09 -27.68
C GLY A 554 23.42 -0.81 -27.49
N GLN A 555 23.89 0.05 -26.58
CA GLN A 555 23.62 1.49 -26.57
C GLN A 555 22.17 1.95 -26.34
N GLU A 556 21.61 1.66 -25.17
CA GLU A 556 20.86 2.67 -24.40
C GLU A 556 21.16 2.45 -22.91
N ALA A 557 22.34 2.93 -22.47
CA ALA A 557 22.65 3.11 -21.07
C ALA A 557 21.85 4.32 -20.54
N GLY A 558 20.53 4.16 -20.41
CA GLY A 558 19.74 4.96 -19.48
C GLY A 558 19.93 4.41 -18.07
N ASP A 559 19.86 5.28 -17.06
CA ASP A 559 20.05 4.98 -15.63
C ASP A 559 19.51 3.60 -15.18
N PRO A 560 20.14 2.97 -14.18
CA PRO A 560 19.66 1.71 -13.61
C PRO A 560 18.16 1.82 -13.35
N ALA A 561 17.39 0.84 -13.84
CA ALA A 561 15.94 0.86 -13.76
C ALA A 561 15.51 1.04 -12.30
N VAL A 562 15.11 2.26 -11.95
CA VAL A 562 14.48 2.57 -10.67
C VAL A 562 13.23 1.70 -10.63
N PHE A 563 13.19 0.72 -9.72
CA PHE A 563 11.98 -0.03 -9.44
C PHE A 563 10.92 0.98 -9.06
N MET A 564 9.87 1.09 -9.87
CA MET A 564 8.84 2.03 -9.56
C MET A 564 8.01 1.43 -8.43
N LYS A 565 8.29 1.83 -7.19
CA LYS A 565 7.45 1.45 -6.07
C LYS A 565 6.12 2.18 -6.24
N LEU A 566 5.19 1.51 -6.92
CA LEU A 566 3.87 2.02 -7.20
C LEU A 566 2.91 1.53 -6.11
N ASN A 567 1.95 2.38 -5.79
CA ASN A 567 0.93 2.08 -4.81
C ASN A 567 -0.05 1.02 -5.35
N HIS A 568 -0.58 0.18 -4.47
CA HIS A 568 -1.65 -0.78 -4.82
C HIS A 568 -2.85 -0.12 -5.51
N LEU A 569 -3.11 1.16 -5.25
CA LEU A 569 -4.14 1.97 -5.91
C LEU A 569 -4.00 2.03 -7.44
N PHE A 570 -2.81 1.80 -8.00
CA PHE A 570 -2.60 1.66 -9.44
C PHE A 570 -3.41 0.50 -10.03
N VAL A 571 -3.46 -0.64 -9.32
CA VAL A 571 -4.08 -1.89 -9.78
C VAL A 571 -5.45 -2.11 -9.12
N ARG A 572 -5.72 -1.53 -7.95
CA ARG A 572 -7.00 -1.64 -7.25
C ARG A 572 -8.16 -1.15 -8.13
N SER A 573 -9.30 -1.84 -8.05
CA SER A 573 -10.56 -1.37 -8.65
C SER A 573 -11.07 -0.12 -7.94
N ASP A 574 -11.57 0.83 -8.72
CA ASP A 574 -12.26 2.04 -8.25
C ASP A 574 -13.78 1.77 -8.05
N TYR A 575 -14.31 0.70 -8.64
CA TYR A 575 -15.73 0.33 -8.60
C TYR A 575 -15.92 -1.10 -8.07
N LEU A 576 -16.92 -1.30 -7.20
CA LEU A 576 -17.29 -2.63 -6.70
C LEU A 576 -18.61 -3.11 -7.31
N GLN A 577 -19.58 -2.20 -7.45
CA GLN A 577 -20.89 -2.49 -8.03
C GLN A 577 -21.18 -1.55 -9.19
N LEU A 578 -22.01 -2.01 -10.14
CA LEU A 578 -22.35 -1.22 -11.31
C LEU A 578 -23.03 0.10 -10.96
N VAL A 579 -23.74 0.16 -9.82
CA VAL A 579 -24.33 1.40 -9.28
C VAL A 579 -23.28 2.48 -9.04
N ASP A 580 -22.06 2.10 -8.63
CA ASP A 580 -20.96 3.04 -8.35
C ASP A 580 -20.48 3.79 -9.60
N ALA A 581 -20.63 3.16 -10.78
CA ALA A 581 -20.15 3.71 -12.06
C ALA A 581 -21.29 4.16 -12.99
N TYR A 582 -22.54 3.81 -12.67
CA TYR A 582 -23.68 3.99 -13.57
C TYR A 582 -23.97 5.44 -13.88
N ASP A 583 -23.89 6.32 -12.86
CA ASP A 583 -24.22 7.74 -13.02
C ASP A 583 -23.19 8.48 -13.88
N THR A 584 -21.92 8.08 -13.81
CA THR A 584 -20.81 8.73 -14.53
C THR A 584 -20.67 8.23 -15.97
N HIS A 585 -20.92 6.93 -16.23
CA HIS A 585 -20.69 6.27 -17.54
C HIS A 585 -21.93 5.60 -18.12
N LYS A 586 -23.12 6.17 -17.89
CA LYS A 586 -24.41 5.58 -18.24
C LYS A 586 -24.51 5.09 -19.69
N GLU A 587 -24.05 5.91 -20.65
CA GLU A 587 -24.17 5.57 -22.07
C GLU A 587 -23.35 4.34 -22.46
N LEU A 588 -22.08 4.28 -22.03
CA LEU A 588 -21.19 3.16 -22.28
C LEU A 588 -21.70 1.86 -21.63
N VAL A 589 -22.19 1.95 -20.39
CA VAL A 589 -22.73 0.81 -19.65
C VAL A 589 -23.99 0.25 -20.34
N VAL A 590 -24.91 1.12 -20.76
CA VAL A 590 -26.13 0.68 -21.49
C VAL A 590 -25.76 0.02 -22.81
N ARG A 591 -24.90 0.65 -23.61
CA ARG A 591 -24.44 0.12 -24.89
C ARG A 591 -23.76 -1.24 -24.75
N THR A 592 -22.85 -1.38 -23.78
CA THR A 592 -22.14 -2.64 -23.49
C THR A 592 -23.12 -3.71 -23.01
N THR A 593 -24.06 -3.36 -22.14
CA THR A 593 -25.08 -4.28 -21.63
C THR A 593 -26.01 -4.76 -22.75
N GLU A 594 -26.45 -3.90 -23.66
CA GLU A 594 -27.27 -4.30 -24.81
C GLU A 594 -26.55 -5.29 -25.73
N ARG A 595 -25.26 -5.08 -25.99
CA ARG A 595 -24.42 -6.03 -26.72
C ARG A 595 -24.34 -7.37 -25.99
N LEU A 596 -24.13 -7.36 -24.67
CA LEU A 596 -24.09 -8.57 -23.85
C LEU A 596 -25.43 -9.30 -23.81
N VAL A 597 -26.58 -8.60 -23.77
CA VAL A 597 -27.90 -9.23 -23.80
C VAL A 597 -28.10 -10.01 -25.10
N LYS A 598 -27.73 -9.44 -26.26
CA LYS A 598 -27.77 -10.15 -27.55
C LYS A 598 -26.95 -11.43 -27.50
N ILE A 599 -25.74 -11.38 -26.96
CA ILE A 599 -24.87 -12.55 -26.83
C ILE A 599 -25.45 -13.55 -25.83
N ASN A 600 -26.02 -13.08 -24.72
CA ASN A 600 -26.60 -13.93 -23.69
C ASN A 600 -27.77 -14.76 -24.23
N THR A 601 -28.63 -14.18 -25.08
CA THR A 601 -29.71 -14.94 -25.75
C THR A 601 -29.19 -16.07 -26.63
N LEU A 602 -27.98 -15.94 -27.19
CA LEU A 602 -27.34 -17.03 -27.95
C LEU A 602 -26.78 -18.13 -27.03
N LEU A 603 -26.32 -17.76 -25.83
CA LEU A 603 -25.72 -18.70 -24.87
C LEU A 603 -26.76 -19.49 -24.06
N GLU A 604 -28.02 -19.07 -24.05
CA GLU A 604 -29.12 -19.76 -23.37
C GLU A 604 -29.33 -21.19 -23.89
N ASP A 605 -29.18 -21.41 -25.20
CA ASP A 605 -29.30 -22.70 -25.88
C ASP A 605 -28.36 -23.80 -25.33
N ILE A 606 -27.23 -23.39 -24.75
CA ILE A 606 -26.23 -24.29 -24.16
C ILE A 606 -26.14 -24.14 -22.63
N HIS A 607 -27.09 -23.43 -22.03
CA HIS A 607 -27.09 -23.07 -20.61
C HIS A 607 -25.80 -22.39 -20.13
N ALA A 608 -25.11 -21.66 -21.02
CA ALA A 608 -23.88 -20.91 -20.71
C ALA A 608 -24.15 -19.42 -20.46
N HIS A 609 -25.39 -19.08 -20.12
CA HIS A 609 -25.84 -17.71 -19.86
C HIS A 609 -25.07 -17.04 -18.73
N VAL A 610 -24.90 -15.74 -18.87
CA VAL A 610 -24.03 -14.87 -18.10
C VAL A 610 -24.86 -14.14 -17.04
N GLY A 611 -24.36 -14.12 -15.81
CA GLY A 611 -25.00 -13.40 -14.70
C GLY A 611 -24.51 -11.95 -14.55
N PHE A 612 -25.11 -11.22 -13.61
CA PHE A 612 -24.78 -9.82 -13.32
C PHE A 612 -23.29 -9.59 -13.03
N ARG A 613 -22.63 -10.53 -12.33
CA ARG A 613 -21.21 -10.42 -11.96
C ARG A 613 -20.26 -10.32 -13.15
N VAL A 614 -20.58 -11.02 -14.23
CA VAL A 614 -19.77 -10.99 -15.44
C VAL A 614 -20.09 -9.74 -16.25
N ARG A 615 -21.37 -9.34 -16.31
CA ARG A 615 -21.77 -8.04 -16.88
C ARG A 615 -20.99 -6.89 -16.23
N ASP A 616 -20.97 -6.86 -14.91
CA ASP A 616 -20.31 -5.78 -14.14
C ASP A 616 -18.80 -5.78 -14.41
N ALA A 617 -18.16 -6.95 -14.44
CA ALA A 617 -16.74 -7.07 -14.78
C ALA A 617 -16.42 -6.53 -16.19
N ILE A 618 -17.24 -6.88 -17.18
CA ILE A 618 -17.08 -6.39 -18.55
C ILE A 618 -17.31 -4.87 -18.60
N CYS A 619 -18.31 -4.36 -17.90
CA CYS A 619 -18.56 -2.91 -17.85
C CYS A 619 -17.38 -2.16 -17.20
N PHE A 620 -16.85 -2.63 -16.08
CA PHE A 620 -15.69 -2.01 -15.43
C PHE A 620 -14.47 -2.02 -16.33
N TYR A 621 -14.20 -3.13 -17.01
CA TYR A 621 -13.13 -3.22 -17.99
C TYR A 621 -13.29 -2.16 -19.10
N MET A 622 -14.49 -2.05 -19.69
CA MET A 622 -14.77 -1.06 -20.74
C MET A 622 -14.64 0.37 -20.23
N ILE A 623 -15.10 0.66 -19.01
CA ILE A 623 -14.99 1.99 -18.38
C ILE A 623 -13.51 2.36 -18.17
N TYR A 624 -12.69 1.45 -17.64
CA TYR A 624 -11.27 1.72 -17.47
C TYR A 624 -10.55 1.90 -18.81
N ASN A 625 -10.92 1.13 -19.83
CA ASN A 625 -10.37 1.31 -21.17
C ASN A 625 -10.69 2.70 -21.74
N ASP A 626 -11.96 3.13 -21.66
CA ASP A 626 -12.43 4.45 -22.12
C ASP A 626 -11.75 5.60 -21.34
N ARG A 627 -11.65 5.45 -20.01
CA ARG A 627 -11.01 6.44 -19.12
C ARG A 627 -9.52 6.64 -19.41
N TYR A 628 -8.79 5.56 -19.70
CA TYR A 628 -7.33 5.61 -19.91
C TYR A 628 -6.93 5.64 -21.39
N GLY A 629 -7.87 5.42 -22.32
CA GLY A 629 -7.62 5.43 -23.76
C GLY A 629 -6.62 4.37 -24.22
N LEU A 630 -6.65 3.17 -23.64
CA LEU A 630 -5.63 2.13 -23.89
C LEU A 630 -5.82 1.38 -25.21
N MET A 631 -7.07 1.13 -25.61
CA MET A 631 -7.46 0.40 -26.82
C MET A 631 -8.74 0.97 -27.41
N ASP A 632 -9.02 0.64 -28.68
CA ASP A 632 -10.33 0.94 -29.28
C ASP A 632 -11.46 0.18 -28.58
N GLU A 633 -12.67 0.74 -28.57
CA GLU A 633 -13.85 0.13 -27.91
C GLU A 633 -14.12 -1.28 -28.47
N GLU A 634 -13.98 -1.46 -29.79
CA GLU A 634 -14.27 -2.75 -30.43
C GLU A 634 -13.18 -3.80 -30.14
N GLU A 635 -11.93 -3.38 -29.97
CA GLU A 635 -10.83 -4.27 -29.56
C GLU A 635 -10.94 -4.65 -28.08
N ALA A 636 -11.24 -3.70 -27.20
CA ALA A 636 -11.50 -3.95 -25.79
C ALA A 636 -12.67 -4.91 -25.59
N PHE A 637 -13.75 -4.75 -26.36
CA PHE A 637 -14.89 -5.66 -26.33
C PHE A 637 -14.53 -7.05 -26.88
N ASP A 638 -13.72 -7.15 -27.94
CA ASP A 638 -13.21 -8.43 -28.46
C ASP A 638 -12.44 -9.21 -27.38
N TRP A 639 -11.57 -8.52 -26.64
CA TRP A 639 -10.86 -9.10 -25.50
C TRP A 639 -11.82 -9.60 -24.42
N GLN A 640 -12.90 -8.87 -24.11
CA GLN A 640 -13.88 -9.32 -23.13
C GLN A 640 -14.69 -10.54 -23.59
N LEU A 641 -15.02 -10.62 -24.89
CA LEU A 641 -15.63 -11.84 -25.45
C LEU A 641 -14.71 -13.05 -25.25
N LEU A 642 -13.43 -12.89 -25.61
CA LEU A 642 -12.43 -13.94 -25.48
C LEU A 642 -12.20 -14.36 -24.01
N GLN A 643 -12.21 -13.42 -23.06
CA GLN A 643 -11.85 -13.69 -21.67
C GLN A 643 -13.01 -14.11 -20.77
N LYS A 644 -14.24 -13.72 -21.12
CA LYS A 644 -15.43 -13.98 -20.26
C LYS A 644 -16.46 -14.87 -20.89
N ILE A 645 -16.63 -14.81 -22.21
CA ILE A 645 -17.71 -15.54 -22.88
C ILE A 645 -17.22 -16.89 -23.38
N LEU A 646 -16.17 -16.88 -24.19
CA LEU A 646 -15.64 -18.07 -24.84
C LEU A 646 -15.18 -19.19 -23.86
N PRO A 647 -14.56 -18.89 -22.69
CA PRO A 647 -14.11 -19.93 -21.75
C PRO A 647 -15.22 -20.78 -21.14
N ARG A 648 -16.48 -20.33 -21.27
CA ARG A 648 -17.68 -21.02 -20.77
C ARG A 648 -18.24 -22.02 -21.77
N ILE A 649 -17.78 -21.98 -23.03
CA ILE A 649 -18.29 -22.82 -24.12
C ILE A 649 -17.47 -24.11 -24.15
N GLN A 650 -18.14 -25.23 -23.87
CA GLN A 650 -17.57 -26.57 -23.96
C GLN A 650 -18.67 -27.59 -24.26
N GLY A 651 -18.34 -28.64 -25.02
CA GLY A 651 -19.26 -29.75 -25.30
C GLY A 651 -19.11 -30.32 -26.70
N SER A 652 -19.92 -31.34 -26.97
CA SER A 652 -19.99 -32.09 -28.24
C SER A 652 -21.36 -31.98 -28.94
N TYR A 653 -22.27 -31.17 -28.41
CA TYR A 653 -23.65 -31.09 -28.90
C TYR A 653 -23.78 -30.21 -30.16
N SER A 654 -24.74 -30.53 -31.02
CA SER A 654 -25.09 -29.69 -32.19
C SER A 654 -25.56 -28.27 -31.81
N SER A 655 -26.09 -28.09 -30.59
CA SER A 655 -26.39 -26.78 -30.02
C SER A 655 -25.12 -25.92 -29.86
N VAL A 656 -24.00 -26.52 -29.42
CA VAL A 656 -22.71 -25.81 -29.29
C VAL A 656 -22.24 -25.31 -30.66
N ARG A 657 -22.38 -26.12 -31.71
CA ARG A 657 -22.06 -25.70 -33.10
C ARG A 657 -22.86 -24.47 -33.52
N ARG A 658 -24.17 -24.47 -33.28
CA ARG A 658 -25.05 -23.33 -33.61
C ARG A 658 -24.64 -22.07 -32.87
N VAL A 659 -24.33 -22.18 -31.58
CA VAL A 659 -23.86 -21.05 -30.77
C VAL A 659 -22.52 -20.52 -31.30
N LEU A 660 -21.55 -21.38 -31.61
CA LEU A 660 -20.26 -20.97 -32.18
C LEU A 660 -20.44 -20.24 -33.52
N LEU A 661 -21.30 -20.73 -34.41
CA LEU A 661 -21.60 -20.08 -35.69
C LEU A 661 -22.27 -18.71 -35.50
N ASN A 662 -23.22 -18.60 -34.57
CA ASN A 662 -23.87 -17.33 -34.25
C ASN A 662 -22.91 -16.32 -33.62
N LEU A 663 -22.02 -16.76 -32.72
CA LEU A 663 -20.96 -15.92 -32.15
C LEU A 663 -19.94 -15.51 -33.22
N MET A 664 -19.61 -16.40 -34.17
CA MET A 664 -18.73 -16.09 -35.28
C MET A 664 -19.33 -14.99 -36.18
N LYS A 665 -20.65 -15.02 -36.40
CA LYS A 665 -21.37 -13.95 -37.10
C LYS A 665 -21.29 -12.61 -36.36
N VAL A 666 -21.39 -12.62 -35.03
CA VAL A 666 -21.19 -11.42 -34.20
C VAL A 666 -19.75 -10.92 -34.29
N ALA A 667 -18.77 -11.82 -34.26
CA ALA A 667 -17.34 -11.49 -34.31
C ALA A 667 -16.90 -10.91 -35.67
N ILE A 668 -17.47 -11.42 -36.77
CA ILE A 668 -17.17 -10.91 -38.12
C ILE A 668 -17.83 -9.55 -38.37
N GLY A 669 -19.07 -9.35 -37.88
CA GLY A 669 -19.84 -8.14 -38.13
C GLY A 669 -20.42 -8.06 -39.55
N SER A 670 -21.42 -7.20 -39.74
CA SER A 670 -22.15 -7.08 -41.03
C SER A 670 -21.35 -6.41 -42.17
N GLY A 671 -20.15 -5.89 -41.89
CA GLY A 671 -19.34 -5.09 -42.82
C GLY A 671 -18.23 -5.85 -43.56
N ALA A 672 -17.92 -7.10 -43.19
CA ALA A 672 -16.75 -7.83 -43.72
C ALA A 672 -16.97 -8.49 -45.10
N GLY A 673 -18.15 -8.38 -45.71
CA GLY A 673 -18.47 -9.05 -46.98
C GLY A 673 -18.52 -10.59 -46.89
N ILE A 674 -18.41 -11.17 -45.70
CA ILE A 674 -18.48 -12.61 -45.45
C ILE A 674 -19.92 -12.95 -45.00
N ALA A 675 -20.68 -13.60 -45.88
CA ALA A 675 -22.01 -14.09 -45.54
C ALA A 675 -21.89 -15.36 -44.68
N VAL A 676 -22.06 -15.23 -43.36
CA VAL A 676 -22.23 -16.38 -42.47
C VAL A 676 -23.68 -16.85 -42.58
N ASN A 677 -23.95 -17.73 -43.55
CA ASN A 677 -25.24 -18.43 -43.60
C ASN A 677 -25.19 -19.63 -42.65
N VAL A 678 -25.86 -19.49 -41.51
CA VAL A 678 -25.88 -20.52 -40.46
C VAL A 678 -26.43 -21.84 -41.00
N GLN A 679 -27.37 -21.82 -41.95
CA GLN A 679 -27.95 -23.05 -42.51
C GLN A 679 -26.96 -23.84 -43.37
N ASP A 680 -26.18 -23.17 -44.24
CA ASP A 680 -25.20 -23.83 -45.11
C ASP A 680 -23.97 -24.32 -44.32
N LEU A 681 -23.54 -23.53 -43.31
CA LEU A 681 -22.37 -23.84 -42.48
C LEU A 681 -22.67 -24.82 -41.33
N THR A 682 -23.94 -25.22 -41.16
CA THR A 682 -24.31 -26.28 -40.22
C THR A 682 -23.89 -27.66 -40.75
N GLU A 683 -23.72 -27.82 -42.07
CA GLU A 683 -23.27 -29.07 -42.69
C GLU A 683 -21.74 -29.13 -42.85
N ASP A 684 -21.09 -28.03 -43.24
CA ASP A 684 -19.63 -27.93 -43.38
C ASP A 684 -19.12 -26.53 -43.00
N ALA A 685 -18.34 -26.41 -41.93
CA ALA A 685 -17.74 -25.16 -41.48
C ALA A 685 -16.29 -24.96 -41.97
N SER A 686 -15.75 -25.90 -42.76
CA SER A 686 -14.39 -25.84 -43.35
C SER A 686 -14.06 -24.50 -44.00
N PRO A 687 -14.95 -23.89 -44.82
CA PRO A 687 -14.65 -22.62 -45.49
C PRO A 687 -14.36 -21.46 -44.54
N LEU A 688 -14.85 -21.53 -43.29
CA LEU A 688 -14.53 -20.55 -42.27
C LEU A 688 -13.10 -20.80 -41.77
N TYR A 689 -12.82 -21.89 -41.05
CA TYR A 689 -11.53 -22.04 -40.38
C TYR A 689 -10.33 -22.27 -41.31
N THR A 690 -10.51 -22.78 -42.53
CA THR A 690 -9.39 -22.90 -43.49
C THR A 690 -8.79 -21.53 -43.87
N ARG A 691 -9.61 -20.46 -43.84
CA ARG A 691 -9.13 -19.08 -44.08
C ARG A 691 -8.26 -18.56 -42.93
N TRP A 692 -8.58 -18.91 -41.69
CA TRP A 692 -7.78 -18.55 -40.52
C TRP A 692 -6.56 -19.47 -40.32
N ALA A 693 -6.60 -20.71 -40.82
CA ALA A 693 -5.47 -21.65 -40.79
C ALA A 693 -4.28 -21.20 -41.66
N ALA A 694 -4.51 -20.34 -42.66
CA ALA A 694 -3.47 -19.78 -43.54
C ALA A 694 -2.65 -18.66 -42.90
N GLY A 695 -2.83 -18.37 -41.60
CA GLY A 695 -2.03 -17.39 -40.86
C GLY A 695 -2.35 -15.91 -41.17
N GLN A 696 -3.41 -15.63 -41.91
CA GLN A 696 -3.86 -14.27 -42.21
C GLN A 696 -5.16 -13.96 -41.44
N ASN A 697 -5.16 -12.86 -40.68
CA ASN A 697 -6.40 -12.27 -40.18
C ASN A 697 -7.16 -11.68 -41.40
N PRO A 698 -8.42 -12.05 -41.65
CA PRO A 698 -9.17 -11.46 -42.75
C PRO A 698 -9.33 -9.95 -42.51
N PRO A 699 -9.06 -9.10 -43.51
CA PRO A 699 -9.26 -7.66 -43.37
C PRO A 699 -10.75 -7.34 -43.19
N GLY A 700 -11.08 -6.51 -42.20
CA GLY A 700 -12.44 -6.00 -41.95
C GLY A 700 -13.28 -6.78 -40.92
N VAL A 701 -12.68 -7.70 -40.16
CA VAL A 701 -13.35 -8.42 -39.05
C VAL A 701 -13.52 -7.49 -37.84
N LYS A 702 -14.72 -7.44 -37.27
CA LYS A 702 -15.04 -6.58 -36.12
C LYS A 702 -14.33 -6.99 -34.83
N HIS A 703 -14.17 -8.29 -34.58
CA HIS A 703 -13.55 -8.87 -33.38
C HIS A 703 -12.56 -10.00 -33.78
N PRO A 704 -11.31 -9.64 -34.16
CA PRO A 704 -10.37 -10.58 -34.78
C PRO A 704 -9.87 -11.71 -33.85
N GLN A 705 -9.64 -11.43 -32.56
CA GLN A 705 -9.12 -12.43 -31.61
C GLN A 705 -10.17 -13.48 -31.28
N SER A 706 -11.41 -13.04 -30.98
CA SER A 706 -12.54 -13.96 -30.76
C SER A 706 -12.85 -14.77 -32.02
N ALA A 707 -12.85 -14.15 -33.21
CA ALA A 707 -13.08 -14.86 -34.47
C ALA A 707 -12.05 -15.99 -34.70
N ARG A 708 -10.77 -15.72 -34.44
CA ARG A 708 -9.70 -16.72 -34.56
C ARG A 708 -9.93 -17.90 -33.61
N LYS A 709 -10.26 -17.63 -32.34
CA LYS A 709 -10.53 -18.70 -31.35
C LYS A 709 -11.80 -19.48 -31.68
N LEU A 710 -12.87 -18.81 -32.11
CA LEU A 710 -14.11 -19.47 -32.56
C LEU A 710 -13.87 -20.37 -33.77
N ALA A 711 -13.07 -19.93 -34.74
CA ALA A 711 -12.69 -20.76 -35.89
C ALA A 711 -11.93 -22.02 -35.46
N TYR A 712 -10.99 -21.90 -34.51
CA TYR A 712 -10.29 -23.05 -33.93
C TYR A 712 -11.25 -24.00 -33.20
N MET A 713 -12.16 -23.48 -32.38
CA MET A 713 -13.14 -24.28 -31.65
C MET A 713 -14.12 -24.99 -32.59
N LEU A 714 -14.52 -24.35 -33.70
CA LEU A 714 -15.37 -24.96 -34.74
C LEU A 714 -14.66 -26.11 -35.45
N ARG A 715 -13.39 -25.91 -35.82
CA ARG A 715 -12.56 -26.95 -36.46
C ARG A 715 -12.49 -28.21 -35.59
N ARG A 716 -12.19 -28.06 -34.30
CA ARG A 716 -12.14 -29.20 -33.38
C ARG A 716 -13.48 -29.89 -33.19
N LEU A 717 -14.58 -29.12 -33.16
CA LEU A 717 -15.90 -29.72 -33.07
C LEU A 717 -16.21 -30.61 -34.28
N GLU A 718 -15.70 -30.28 -35.46
CA GLU A 718 -15.83 -31.10 -36.68
C GLU A 718 -14.84 -32.27 -36.74
N GLU A 719 -13.57 -32.05 -36.39
CA GLU A 719 -12.51 -33.06 -36.46
C GLU A 719 -12.58 -34.07 -35.28
N ASP A 720 -12.73 -33.58 -34.05
CA ASP A 720 -12.65 -34.37 -32.81
C ASP A 720 -14.04 -34.71 -32.23
N GLY A 721 -15.12 -34.10 -32.74
CA GLY A 721 -16.48 -34.26 -32.22
C GLY A 721 -16.72 -33.61 -30.85
N PHE A 722 -15.73 -32.91 -30.29
CA PHE A 722 -15.79 -32.20 -29.03
C PHE A 722 -14.98 -30.91 -29.11
N THR A 723 -15.45 -29.85 -28.45
CA THR A 723 -14.72 -28.59 -28.38
C THR A 723 -14.74 -28.02 -26.98
N SER A 724 -13.63 -27.40 -26.59
CA SER A 724 -13.47 -26.67 -25.35
C SER A 724 -12.51 -25.53 -25.57
N PHE A 725 -12.76 -24.39 -24.92
CA PHE A 725 -11.81 -23.29 -24.89
C PHE A 725 -10.45 -23.70 -24.33
N TRP A 726 -10.45 -24.64 -23.39
CA TRP A 726 -9.29 -25.04 -22.58
C TRP A 726 -8.38 -26.09 -23.24
N LEU A 727 -8.75 -26.59 -24.42
CA LEU A 727 -7.95 -27.56 -25.15
C LEU A 727 -7.15 -26.82 -26.24
N SER A 728 -5.82 -26.88 -26.15
CA SER A 728 -4.87 -26.40 -27.18
C SER A 728 -4.61 -27.44 -28.26
#